data_AF-A0AA96JDL6-F1
#
_entry.id   AF-A0AA96JDL6-F1
#
_cell.length_a   1.000
_cell.length_b   1.000
_cell.length_c   1.000
_cell.angle_alpha   90.00
_cell.angle_beta   90.00
_cell.angle_gamma   90.00
#
_symmetry.space_group_name_H-M   'P 1'
#
loop_
_entity.id
_entity.type
_entity.pdbx_description
1 polymer ?
#
loop_
_entity_poly.entity_id
_entity_poly.type
_entity_poly.pdbx_seq_one_letter_code
_entity_poly.pdbx_strand_id
1 'polypeptide(L)'
;MAEPAQRQRRIVVPVALIAAGLVVTFLIDLAIQFPIGMTIAYALLVIAAMRTDRMSLVIGTAAASVVGILTAELIDHSSTASLTITETEHQVSRAFQVAGVVIIAVLGVADLRRRQLVARAHQERDSSALALEGTTARLREEQTRTAALAESIPSPVWLMSQDGSLAYANDAVHDYLGIDPVHLEEWLETVHPDDRDRVRQATLEGVTSRTVFSHEARYRNAAGDYRTHVVQAAPMKVGGITQWWSTAIDIEDLRSTQEQAARTMREHLETLQAIGDGVILLDHGQRITYVNPGACTILGRDRDALLHHTLVELYPYLEGTALERAFEEVVRTGHASHLVHYAKFAARWIDITIAPAPEGFTGYMTDVTAQRELERTREQATRLESIGQLTGGIAHDFNNLLTVIAGGAEALADDDLPAHSAEMRAMIAEAADRGAGLIRSLLAFARRQPLHPEPTSIVEAVVGMGPLLMRTLGDTIAVTVDIAENLPLVEVDRAKLDNAVLNLAINARDAMPSGGHLLIEARLSSSRADGAIRALDLPEGDYVRLSVTDTGVGIAPELLPRLFEPFFTTKPLGEGTGLGLAMVWGFASQSGGTLSVVSAPGEGSTFSLHLPAVAAASAAAPATRAPRPSAAGSTVLLVEDDALVRAVLARQLGGLGYTVVEASTAPQALSMLEDRPDIAIVITDFAMPGGMSGRELADHARATRPSLPVLCVSGYTEEMLLHAGELGSGMDFLAKPFTAEQLSAQLERLLGGDSPGTATA
;
A
#
# COMPACT_ATOMS: atom_id res chain seq x y z
N MET A 1 -55.55 51.01 55.50
CA MET A 1 -56.29 52.28 55.42
C MET A 1 -57.74 51.99 55.74
N ALA A 2 -58.22 52.57 56.84
CA ALA A 2 -59.58 52.42 57.32
C ALA A 2 -60.50 53.33 56.50
N GLU A 3 -61.54 52.78 55.89
CA GLU A 3 -62.65 53.55 55.34
C GLU A 3 -63.84 53.50 56.31
N PRO A 4 -64.50 54.64 56.57
CA PRO A 4 -65.33 54.83 57.74
C PRO A 4 -66.73 54.25 57.54
N ALA A 5 -67.17 53.44 58.50
CA ALA A 5 -68.55 53.03 58.64
C ALA A 5 -69.47 54.27 58.74
N GLN A 6 -70.18 54.57 57.67
CA GLN A 6 -71.31 55.49 57.65
C GLN A 6 -72.38 54.95 58.61
N ARG A 7 -72.34 55.42 59.87
CA ARG A 7 -73.41 55.26 60.85
C ARG A 7 -74.68 55.92 60.31
N GLN A 8 -75.48 55.20 59.56
CA GLN A 8 -76.92 55.42 59.53
C GLN A 8 -77.44 55.16 60.96
N ARG A 9 -77.53 56.21 61.78
CA ARG A 9 -78.35 56.17 62.99
C ARG A 9 -79.79 55.99 62.52
N ARG A 10 -80.21 54.72 62.50
CA ARG A 10 -81.60 54.27 62.50
C ARG A 10 -82.39 55.20 63.44
N ILE A 11 -83.40 55.88 62.90
CA ILE A 11 -84.42 56.52 63.71
C ILE A 11 -85.17 55.39 64.40
N VAL A 12 -84.74 55.03 65.60
CA VAL A 12 -85.49 54.13 66.48
C VAL A 12 -86.59 54.99 67.08
N VAL A 13 -87.72 55.09 66.39
CA VAL A 13 -88.93 55.64 67.00
C VAL A 13 -89.31 54.68 68.13
N PRO A 14 -89.34 55.12 69.40
CA PRO A 14 -89.73 54.25 70.50
C PRO A 14 -91.14 53.73 70.26
N VAL A 15 -91.35 52.42 70.38
CA VAL A 15 -92.69 51.80 70.29
C VAL A 15 -93.68 52.50 71.22
N ALA A 16 -93.19 53.06 72.34
CA ALA A 16 -93.95 53.90 73.26
C ALA A 16 -94.52 55.20 72.64
N LEU A 17 -93.80 55.83 71.71
CA LEU A 17 -94.25 57.07 71.05
C LEU A 17 -95.38 56.80 70.05
N ILE A 18 -95.30 55.65 69.37
CA ILE A 18 -96.32 55.15 68.44
C ILE A 18 -97.57 54.73 69.23
N ALA A 19 -97.39 54.03 70.35
CA ALA A 19 -98.49 53.66 71.24
C ALA A 19 -99.18 54.89 71.85
N ALA A 20 -98.43 55.92 72.25
CA ALA A 20 -98.99 57.18 72.75
C ALA A 20 -99.78 57.92 71.66
N GLY A 21 -99.28 57.96 70.42
CA GLY A 21 -100.01 58.53 69.28
C GLY A 21 -101.32 57.79 68.98
N LEU A 22 -101.32 56.45 69.05
CA LEU A 22 -102.52 55.63 68.87
C LEU A 22 -103.57 55.87 69.96
N VAL A 23 -103.16 56.02 71.22
CA VAL A 23 -104.07 56.33 72.34
C VAL A 23 -104.69 57.72 72.20
N VAL A 24 -103.90 58.73 71.81
CA VAL A 24 -104.40 60.09 71.56
C VAL A 24 -105.39 60.10 70.39
N THR A 25 -105.09 59.34 69.33
CA THR A 25 -105.97 59.24 68.15
C THR A 25 -107.26 58.49 68.49
N PHE A 26 -107.20 57.45 69.33
CA PHE A 26 -108.37 56.73 69.84
C PHE A 26 -109.26 57.62 70.73
N LEU A 27 -108.66 58.47 71.56
CA LEU A 27 -109.41 59.44 72.38
C LEU A 27 -110.07 60.54 71.53
N ILE A 28 -109.43 60.96 70.43
CA ILE A 28 -110.01 61.91 69.47
C ILE A 28 -111.18 61.27 68.70
N ASP A 29 -111.05 60.03 68.26
CA ASP A 29 -112.14 59.29 67.58
C ASP A 29 -113.34 59.07 68.52
N LEU A 30 -113.10 58.83 69.82
CA LEU A 30 -114.18 58.73 70.83
C LEU A 30 -114.93 60.05 71.03
N ALA A 31 -114.27 61.20 70.78
CA ALA A 31 -114.86 62.53 70.96
C ALA A 31 -115.62 63.04 69.73
N ILE A 32 -115.23 62.62 68.51
CA ILE A 32 -115.78 63.17 67.25
C ILE A 32 -116.88 62.27 66.65
N GLN A 33 -117.11 61.07 67.21
CA GLN A 33 -118.08 60.07 66.72
C GLN A 33 -117.90 59.66 65.24
N PHE A 34 -116.74 59.96 64.63
CA PHE A 34 -116.35 59.54 63.27
C PHE A 34 -114.94 58.93 63.29
N PRO A 35 -114.71 57.73 62.73
CA PRO A 35 -113.46 57.00 62.90
C PRO A 35 -112.46 57.26 61.77
N ILE A 36 -112.02 58.51 61.58
CA ILE A 36 -111.04 58.87 60.53
C ILE A 36 -109.60 58.76 61.08
N GLY A 37 -109.40 58.98 62.38
CA GLY A 37 -108.08 58.98 63.00
C GLY A 37 -107.40 57.60 62.96
N MET A 38 -108.15 56.55 63.31
CA MET A 38 -107.65 55.17 63.33
C MET A 38 -107.13 54.68 61.96
N THR A 39 -107.76 55.06 60.85
CA THR A 39 -107.34 54.59 59.51
C THR A 39 -106.00 55.19 59.09
N ILE A 40 -105.77 56.48 59.40
CA ILE A 40 -104.51 57.18 59.09
C ILE A 40 -103.38 56.66 60.00
N ALA A 41 -103.66 56.44 61.28
CA ALA A 41 -102.70 55.86 62.21
C ALA A 41 -102.28 54.44 61.77
N TYR A 42 -103.23 53.62 61.29
CA TYR A 42 -102.95 52.30 60.73
C TYR A 42 -102.10 52.34 59.47
N ALA A 43 -102.41 53.24 58.52
CA ALA A 43 -101.62 53.39 57.29
C ALA A 43 -100.17 53.82 57.59
N LEU A 44 -99.97 54.75 58.53
CA LEU A 44 -98.64 55.20 58.94
C LEU A 44 -97.84 54.10 59.65
N LEU A 45 -98.50 53.26 60.46
CA LEU A 45 -97.86 52.12 61.14
C LEU A 45 -97.35 51.08 60.12
N VAL A 46 -98.14 50.78 59.09
CA VAL A 46 -97.76 49.85 58.01
C VAL A 46 -96.57 50.39 57.22
N ILE A 47 -96.57 51.68 56.86
CA ILE A 47 -95.46 52.33 56.15
C ILE A 47 -94.19 52.32 57.01
N ALA A 48 -94.29 52.59 58.31
CA ALA A 48 -93.15 52.55 59.24
C ALA A 48 -92.59 51.13 59.41
N ALA A 49 -93.46 50.11 59.48
CA ALA A 49 -93.06 48.71 59.60
C ALA A 49 -92.37 48.18 58.33
N MET A 50 -92.83 48.60 57.14
CA MET A 50 -92.14 48.31 55.88
C MET A 50 -90.75 48.95 55.81
N ARG A 51 -90.57 50.14 56.40
CA ARG A 51 -89.29 50.85 56.38
C ARG A 51 -88.26 50.32 57.40
N THR A 52 -88.71 49.54 58.39
CA THR A 52 -87.88 49.06 59.51
C THR A 52 -87.60 47.56 59.50
N ASP A 53 -88.04 46.85 58.47
CA ASP A 53 -87.72 45.43 58.22
C ASP A 53 -88.15 44.48 59.36
N ARG A 54 -89.29 44.78 60.01
CA ARG A 54 -89.86 43.98 61.11
C ARG A 54 -91.22 43.40 60.72
N MET A 55 -91.17 42.31 59.96
CA MET A 55 -92.36 41.64 59.42
C MET A 55 -93.29 41.04 60.49
N SER A 56 -92.75 40.67 61.66
CA SER A 56 -93.53 40.22 62.81
C SER A 56 -94.47 41.29 63.36
N LEU A 57 -94.10 42.57 63.23
CA LEU A 57 -94.93 43.70 63.65
C LEU A 57 -96.15 43.86 62.73
N VAL A 58 -95.94 43.69 61.41
CA VAL A 58 -96.98 43.78 60.38
C VAL A 58 -98.01 42.66 60.52
N ILE A 59 -97.55 41.43 60.71
CA ILE A 59 -98.41 40.26 60.90
C ILE A 59 -99.20 40.39 62.22
N GLY A 60 -98.55 40.85 63.29
CA GLY A 60 -99.21 41.10 64.58
C GLY A 60 -100.30 42.18 64.50
N THR A 61 -100.08 43.26 63.75
CA THR A 61 -101.06 44.34 63.57
C THR A 61 -102.23 43.93 62.67
N ALA A 62 -101.98 43.11 61.64
CA ALA A 62 -103.03 42.57 60.79
C ALA A 62 -103.92 41.57 61.56
N ALA A 63 -103.31 40.69 62.37
CA ALA A 63 -104.04 39.77 63.24
C ALA A 63 -104.88 40.51 64.29
N ALA A 64 -104.33 41.56 64.90
CA ALA A 64 -105.07 42.41 65.85
C ALA A 64 -106.27 43.13 65.20
N SER A 65 -106.14 43.53 63.93
CA SER A 65 -107.24 44.14 63.17
C SER A 65 -108.37 43.15 62.89
N VAL A 66 -108.03 41.91 62.51
CA VAL A 66 -109.01 40.83 62.28
C VAL A 66 -109.73 40.45 63.57
N VAL A 67 -109.01 40.37 64.69
CA VAL A 67 -109.60 40.14 66.02
C VAL A 67 -110.53 41.30 66.40
N GLY A 68 -110.14 42.54 66.14
CA GLY A 68 -110.98 43.73 66.36
C GLY A 68 -112.31 43.69 65.59
N ILE A 69 -112.27 43.29 64.31
CA ILE A 69 -113.44 43.13 63.45
C ILE A 69 -114.40 42.06 63.99
N LEU A 70 -113.86 40.91 64.40
CA LEU A 70 -114.65 39.81 64.97
C LEU A 70 -115.26 40.18 66.33
N THR A 71 -114.54 40.94 67.17
CA THR A 71 -115.08 41.39 68.46
C THR A 71 -116.20 42.43 68.32
N ALA A 72 -116.17 43.26 67.27
CA ALA A 72 -117.25 44.22 67.00
C ALA A 72 -118.55 43.53 66.57
N GLU A 73 -118.47 42.43 65.80
CA GLU A 73 -119.62 41.60 65.44
C GLU A 73 -120.25 40.87 66.65
N LEU A 74 -119.46 40.51 67.65
CA LEU A 74 -119.94 39.82 68.85
C LEU A 74 -120.67 40.75 69.84
N ILE A 75 -120.32 42.03 69.90
CA ILE A 75 -120.92 42.99 70.84
C ILE A 75 -122.33 43.43 70.37
N ASP A 76 -122.55 43.51 69.05
CA ASP A 76 -123.80 44.02 68.45
C ASP A 76 -125.03 43.11 68.68
N HIS A 77 -124.82 41.83 69.04
CA HIS A 77 -125.92 40.90 69.34
C HIS A 77 -126.37 40.87 70.82
N SER A 78 -125.77 41.67 71.70
CA SER A 78 -125.92 41.47 73.16
C SER A 78 -126.50 42.62 73.99
N SER A 79 -126.90 43.76 73.41
CA SER A 79 -127.49 44.83 74.24
C SER A 79 -128.67 45.58 73.59
N THR A 80 -129.82 45.50 74.26
CA THR A 80 -131.00 46.35 74.06
C THR A 80 -130.74 47.75 74.63
N ALA A 81 -130.39 48.72 73.81
CA ALA A 81 -130.55 50.14 74.13
C ALA A 81 -130.57 50.98 72.85
N SER A 82 -131.59 51.85 72.75
CA SER A 82 -131.84 52.77 71.64
C SER A 82 -130.67 53.70 71.36
N LEU A 83 -130.09 53.64 70.15
CA LEU A 83 -129.37 54.73 69.50
C LEU A 83 -129.35 54.48 67.98
N THR A 84 -130.02 55.37 67.24
CA THR A 84 -130.05 55.41 65.77
C THR A 84 -128.66 55.76 65.22
N ILE A 85 -127.99 54.78 64.62
CA ILE A 85 -126.86 54.97 63.70
C ILE A 85 -127.26 54.32 62.37
N THR A 86 -127.16 55.07 61.27
CA THR A 86 -127.64 54.67 59.93
C THR A 86 -126.69 53.71 59.20
N GLU A 87 -127.27 52.67 58.60
CA GLU A 87 -126.66 51.48 57.96
C GLU A 87 -125.58 51.76 56.87
N THR A 88 -125.52 52.98 56.34
CA THR A 88 -124.59 53.41 55.27
C THR A 88 -123.16 53.66 55.74
N GLU A 89 -122.95 54.06 56.99
CA GLU A 89 -121.59 54.32 57.53
C GLU A 89 -120.82 53.03 57.81
N HIS A 90 -121.52 51.93 58.08
CA HIS A 90 -120.93 50.64 58.40
C HIS A 90 -120.28 49.96 57.17
N GLN A 91 -120.87 50.13 55.98
CA GLN A 91 -120.33 49.54 54.74
C GLN A 91 -119.04 50.24 54.26
N VAL A 92 -118.94 51.56 54.42
CA VAL A 92 -117.75 52.32 54.01
C VAL A 92 -116.54 51.92 54.87
N SER A 93 -116.72 51.79 56.18
CA SER A 93 -115.67 51.34 57.10
C SER A 93 -115.14 49.94 56.76
N ARG A 94 -116.04 48.99 56.46
CA ARG A 94 -115.66 47.62 56.04
C ARG A 94 -114.85 47.60 54.73
N ALA A 95 -115.22 48.41 53.75
CA ALA A 95 -114.51 48.49 52.47
C ALA A 95 -113.05 48.99 52.64
N PHE A 96 -112.84 50.00 53.49
CA PHE A 96 -111.49 50.51 53.78
C PHE A 96 -110.60 49.49 54.51
N GLN A 97 -111.16 48.70 55.43
CA GLN A 97 -110.40 47.67 56.15
C GLN A 97 -109.95 46.52 55.23
N VAL A 98 -110.82 46.04 54.35
CA VAL A 98 -110.47 44.99 53.37
C VAL A 98 -109.41 45.49 52.40
N ALA A 99 -109.53 46.72 51.90
CA ALA A 99 -108.53 47.33 51.03
C ALA A 99 -107.15 47.43 51.72
N GLY A 100 -107.12 47.78 53.01
CA GLY A 100 -105.89 47.84 53.80
C GLY A 100 -105.16 46.49 53.90
N VAL A 101 -105.89 45.41 54.17
CA VAL A 101 -105.30 44.06 54.27
C VAL A 101 -104.75 43.58 52.93
N VAL A 102 -105.46 43.84 51.83
CA VAL A 102 -105.02 43.46 50.47
C VAL A 102 -103.73 44.21 50.09
N ILE A 103 -103.64 45.51 50.39
CA ILE A 103 -102.43 46.31 50.10
C ILE A 103 -101.22 45.78 50.89
N ILE A 104 -101.40 45.43 52.16
CA ILE A 104 -100.33 44.85 52.99
C ILE A 104 -99.85 43.51 52.41
N ALA A 105 -100.78 42.64 51.99
CA ALA A 105 -100.43 41.35 51.40
C ALA A 105 -99.66 41.52 50.09
N VAL A 106 -100.09 42.42 49.22
CA VAL A 106 -99.41 42.72 47.94
C VAL A 106 -98.02 43.29 48.18
N LEU A 107 -97.87 44.22 49.12
CA LEU A 107 -96.59 44.83 49.47
C LEU A 107 -95.62 43.81 50.13
N GLY A 108 -96.14 42.91 50.97
CA GLY A 108 -95.35 41.82 51.55
C GLY A 108 -94.85 40.82 50.51
N VAL A 109 -95.69 40.43 49.55
CA VAL A 109 -95.29 39.56 48.43
C VAL A 109 -94.28 40.24 47.51
N ALA A 110 -94.45 41.54 47.24
CA ALA A 110 -93.51 42.32 46.44
C ALA A 110 -92.13 42.43 47.11
N ASP A 111 -92.07 42.64 48.42
CA ASP A 111 -90.81 42.71 49.17
C ASP A 111 -90.11 41.33 49.25
N LEU A 112 -90.86 40.26 49.45
CA LEU A 112 -90.31 38.90 49.44
C LEU A 112 -89.71 38.55 48.06
N ARG A 113 -90.41 38.89 46.97
CA ARG A 113 -89.90 38.74 45.59
C ARG A 113 -88.64 39.58 45.37
N ARG A 114 -88.61 40.82 45.86
CA ARG A 114 -87.43 41.69 45.75
C ARG A 114 -86.22 41.07 46.45
N ARG A 115 -86.37 40.53 47.66
CA ARG A 115 -85.27 39.88 48.38
C ARG A 115 -84.77 38.62 47.67
N GLN A 116 -85.67 37.80 47.15
CA GLN A 116 -85.29 36.60 46.40
C GLN A 116 -84.52 36.95 45.12
N LEU A 117 -84.93 38.00 44.40
CA LEU A 117 -84.22 38.48 43.20
C LEU A 117 -82.81 39.01 43.55
N VAL A 118 -82.68 39.79 44.62
CA VAL A 118 -81.38 40.32 45.06
C VAL A 118 -80.44 39.20 45.51
N ALA A 119 -80.93 38.22 46.27
CA ALA A 119 -80.13 37.07 46.69
C ALA A 119 -79.64 36.22 45.50
N ARG A 120 -80.51 35.98 44.51
CA ARG A 120 -80.12 35.28 43.27
C ARG A 120 -79.06 36.07 42.48
N ALA A 121 -79.24 37.38 42.34
CA ALA A 121 -78.29 38.23 41.61
C ALA A 121 -76.89 38.24 42.27
N HIS A 122 -76.81 38.23 43.60
CA HIS A 122 -75.53 38.11 44.31
C HIS A 122 -74.87 36.74 44.10
N GLN A 123 -75.66 35.66 44.18
CA GLN A 123 -75.16 34.31 43.97
C GLN A 123 -74.65 34.08 42.53
N GLU A 124 -75.34 34.63 41.53
CA GLU A 124 -74.90 34.60 40.12
C GLU A 124 -73.62 35.42 39.87
N ARG A 125 -73.47 36.56 40.56
CA ARG A 125 -72.27 37.39 40.45
C ARG A 125 -71.04 36.70 41.04
N ASP A 126 -71.18 36.11 42.22
CA ASP A 126 -70.06 35.46 42.91
C ASP A 126 -69.64 34.16 42.21
N SER A 127 -70.60 33.40 41.66
CA SER A 127 -70.27 32.22 40.84
C SER A 127 -69.58 32.59 39.52
N SER A 128 -70.01 33.69 38.88
CA SER A 128 -69.36 34.21 37.66
C SER A 128 -67.94 34.72 37.94
N ALA A 129 -67.71 35.37 39.09
CA ALA A 129 -66.38 35.84 39.49
C ALA A 129 -65.40 34.66 39.72
N LEU A 130 -65.84 33.64 40.45
CA LEU A 130 -65.04 32.43 40.68
C LEU A 130 -64.75 31.65 39.39
N ALA A 131 -65.73 31.57 38.47
CA ALA A 131 -65.53 30.95 37.16
C ALA A 131 -64.51 31.72 36.31
N LEU A 132 -64.55 33.06 36.34
CA LEU A 132 -63.58 33.91 35.61
C LEU A 132 -62.17 33.78 36.19
N GLU A 133 -62.02 33.76 37.52
CA GLU A 133 -60.73 33.51 38.18
C GLU A 133 -60.17 32.12 37.85
N GLY A 134 -61.00 31.08 37.88
CA GLY A 134 -60.59 29.73 37.48
C GLY A 134 -60.16 29.63 36.01
N THR A 135 -60.86 30.34 35.12
CA THR A 135 -60.52 30.35 33.68
C THR A 135 -59.23 31.13 33.41
N THR A 136 -59.02 32.27 34.08
CA THR A 136 -57.80 33.08 33.92
C THR A 136 -56.58 32.41 34.54
N ALA A 137 -56.72 31.71 35.67
CA ALA A 137 -55.64 30.91 36.26
C ALA A 137 -55.23 29.76 35.33
N ARG A 138 -56.21 29.01 34.79
CA ARG A 138 -55.95 27.91 33.85
C ARG A 138 -55.32 28.39 32.53
N LEU A 139 -55.72 29.56 32.04
CA LEU A 139 -55.11 30.16 30.86
C LEU A 139 -53.64 30.55 31.11
N ARG A 140 -53.34 31.15 32.27
CA ARG A 140 -51.96 31.47 32.67
C ARG A 140 -51.10 30.22 32.84
N GLU A 141 -51.66 29.17 33.42
CA GLU A 141 -50.96 27.89 33.61
C GLU A 141 -50.61 27.24 32.26
N GLU A 142 -51.57 27.17 31.33
CA GLU A 142 -51.32 26.68 29.96
C GLU A 142 -50.33 27.56 29.19
N GLN A 143 -50.40 28.89 29.32
CA GLN A 143 -49.42 29.82 28.71
C GLN A 143 -48.01 29.59 29.26
N THR A 144 -47.87 29.50 30.58
CA THR A 144 -46.59 29.24 31.24
C THR A 144 -46.03 27.88 30.83
N ARG A 145 -46.89 26.86 30.74
CA ARG A 145 -46.52 25.52 30.29
C ARG A 145 -46.03 25.51 28.85
N THR A 146 -46.70 26.21 27.94
CA THR A 146 -46.32 26.27 26.53
C THR A 146 -44.99 26.98 26.33
N ALA A 147 -44.76 28.09 27.05
CA ALA A 147 -43.48 28.79 27.06
C ALA A 147 -42.36 27.89 27.61
N ALA A 148 -42.58 27.22 28.75
CA ALA A 148 -41.59 26.31 29.34
C ALA A 148 -41.23 25.12 28.42
N LEU A 149 -42.18 24.62 27.63
CA LEU A 149 -41.90 23.58 26.64
C LEU A 149 -40.98 24.09 25.52
N ALA A 150 -41.21 25.29 25.02
CA ALA A 150 -40.36 25.90 23.99
C ALA A 150 -38.96 26.23 24.54
N GLU A 151 -38.85 26.73 25.77
CA GLU A 151 -37.56 26.96 26.45
C GLU A 151 -36.77 25.68 26.70
N SER A 152 -37.44 24.54 26.89
CA SER A 152 -36.75 23.27 27.11
C SER A 152 -36.08 22.69 25.87
N ILE A 153 -36.33 23.25 24.68
CA ILE A 153 -35.71 22.81 23.42
C ILE A 153 -34.28 23.36 23.38
N PRO A 154 -33.25 22.49 23.32
CA PRO A 154 -31.83 22.91 23.39
C PRO A 154 -31.31 23.56 22.10
N SER A 155 -32.16 23.71 21.08
CA SER A 155 -31.83 24.31 19.79
C SER A 155 -32.51 25.67 19.66
N PRO A 156 -31.95 26.62 18.89
CA PRO A 156 -32.60 27.90 18.62
C PRO A 156 -33.99 27.72 18.01
N VAL A 157 -35.00 28.28 18.66
CA VAL A 157 -36.41 28.26 18.23
C VAL A 157 -36.99 29.65 18.32
N TRP A 158 -37.71 30.08 17.27
CA TRP A 158 -38.38 31.37 17.26
C TRP A 158 -39.69 31.34 16.48
N LEU A 159 -40.57 32.29 16.79
CA LEU A 159 -41.77 32.60 16.05
C LEU A 159 -41.59 33.91 15.30
N MET A 160 -41.72 33.87 13.99
CA MET A 160 -41.67 35.06 13.14
C MET A 160 -43.08 35.41 12.63
N SER A 161 -43.45 36.68 12.71
CA SER A 161 -44.70 37.21 12.16
C SER A 161 -44.58 37.51 10.66
N GLN A 162 -45.71 37.77 10.00
CA GLN A 162 -45.75 38.04 8.56
C GLN A 162 -45.01 39.33 8.14
N ASP A 163 -44.87 40.29 9.06
CA ASP A 163 -44.13 41.53 8.83
C ASP A 163 -42.60 41.39 9.04
N GLY A 164 -42.13 40.21 9.43
CA GLY A 164 -40.72 39.95 9.72
C GLY A 164 -40.32 40.23 11.18
N SER A 165 -41.25 40.61 12.05
CA SER A 165 -40.99 40.73 13.50
C SER A 165 -40.87 39.36 14.17
N LEU A 166 -39.95 39.22 15.12
CA LEU A 166 -39.86 38.01 15.95
C LEU A 166 -40.80 38.17 17.15
N ALA A 167 -41.87 37.36 17.18
CA ALA A 167 -42.86 37.36 18.24
C ALA A 167 -42.41 36.60 19.50
N TYR A 168 -41.47 35.67 19.34
CA TYR A 168 -40.89 34.86 20.41
C TYR A 168 -39.55 34.29 19.93
N ALA A 169 -38.59 34.17 20.82
CA ALA A 169 -37.34 33.43 20.65
C ALA A 169 -37.01 32.79 22.00
N ASN A 170 -36.57 31.53 22.00
CA ASN A 170 -36.15 30.85 23.22
C ASN A 170 -34.72 31.28 23.64
N ASP A 171 -34.33 30.94 24.86
CA ASP A 171 -33.00 31.26 25.40
C ASP A 171 -31.85 30.72 24.51
N ALA A 172 -32.06 29.59 23.82
CA ALA A 172 -31.06 29.03 22.91
C ALA A 172 -30.73 29.93 21.70
N VAL A 173 -31.66 30.78 21.25
CA VAL A 173 -31.38 31.82 20.23
C VAL A 173 -30.40 32.86 20.78
N HIS A 174 -30.66 33.34 21.99
CA HIS A 174 -29.82 34.31 22.69
C HIS A 174 -28.43 33.75 22.95
N ASP A 175 -28.37 32.56 23.55
CA ASP A 175 -27.13 31.87 23.91
C ASP A 175 -26.24 31.62 22.69
N TYR A 176 -26.85 31.28 21.55
CA TYR A 176 -26.11 31.01 20.33
C TYR A 176 -25.64 32.30 19.64
N LEU A 177 -26.54 33.27 19.39
CA LEU A 177 -26.23 34.47 18.60
C LEU A 177 -25.54 35.57 19.42
N GLY A 178 -25.69 35.56 20.75
CA GLY A 178 -25.24 36.62 21.65
C GLY A 178 -26.03 37.94 21.52
N ILE A 179 -27.14 37.92 20.80
CA ILE A 179 -28.05 39.06 20.59
C ILE A 179 -29.50 38.57 20.62
N ASP A 180 -30.44 39.48 20.92
CA ASP A 180 -31.89 39.26 20.86
C ASP A 180 -32.48 39.97 19.64
N PRO A 181 -32.46 39.34 18.45
CA PRO A 181 -32.96 39.98 17.24
C PRO A 181 -34.48 40.18 17.33
N VAL A 182 -34.92 41.42 17.10
CA VAL A 182 -36.35 41.78 17.17
C VAL A 182 -37.01 41.74 15.78
N HIS A 183 -36.20 41.86 14.72
CA HIS A 183 -36.64 41.86 13.33
C HIS A 183 -35.74 41.00 12.43
N LEU A 184 -36.28 40.55 11.30
CA LEU A 184 -35.56 39.81 10.27
C LEU A 184 -34.25 40.50 9.81
N GLU A 185 -34.22 41.84 9.72
CA GLU A 185 -33.04 42.60 9.34
C GLU A 185 -31.89 42.41 10.32
N GLU A 186 -32.16 42.47 11.63
CA GLU A 186 -31.18 42.24 12.69
C GLU A 186 -30.70 40.77 12.68
N TRP A 187 -31.61 39.84 12.41
CA TRP A 187 -31.27 38.43 12.22
C TRP A 187 -30.30 38.22 11.05
N LEU A 188 -30.53 38.88 9.91
CA LEU A 188 -29.67 38.78 8.72
C LEU A 188 -28.25 39.31 8.96
N GLU A 189 -28.01 40.16 9.98
CA GLU A 189 -26.66 40.61 10.34
C GLU A 189 -25.79 39.47 10.93
N THR A 190 -26.43 38.47 11.53
CA THR A 190 -25.78 37.25 12.05
C THR A 190 -25.46 36.25 10.95
N VAL A 191 -26.10 36.35 9.79
CA VAL A 191 -25.84 35.49 8.62
C VAL A 191 -24.55 35.94 7.93
N HIS A 192 -23.76 34.97 7.45
CA HIS A 192 -22.55 35.22 6.66
C HIS A 192 -22.88 36.08 5.43
N PRO A 193 -22.08 37.11 5.08
CA PRO A 193 -22.38 38.04 4.00
C PRO A 193 -22.85 37.38 2.69
N ASP A 194 -22.14 36.34 2.23
CA ASP A 194 -22.48 35.62 0.99
C ASP A 194 -23.83 34.89 1.04
N ASP A 195 -24.35 34.56 2.23
CA ASP A 195 -25.59 33.80 2.41
C ASP A 195 -26.81 34.71 2.65
N ARG A 196 -26.61 36.00 2.95
CA ARG A 196 -27.67 36.93 3.37
C ARG A 196 -28.80 37.07 2.36
N ASP A 197 -28.45 37.29 1.09
CA ASP A 197 -29.45 37.49 0.03
C ASP A 197 -30.27 36.22 -0.20
N ARG A 198 -29.60 35.06 -0.18
CA ARG A 198 -30.25 33.75 -0.32
C ARG A 198 -31.20 33.45 0.84
N VAL A 199 -30.78 33.72 2.08
CA VAL A 199 -31.63 33.55 3.27
C VAL A 199 -32.81 34.52 3.23
N ARG A 200 -32.59 35.79 2.89
CA ARG A 200 -33.64 36.80 2.75
C ARG A 200 -34.68 36.35 1.73
N GLN A 201 -34.24 35.91 0.55
CA GLN A 201 -35.12 35.46 -0.51
C GLN A 201 -35.92 34.21 -0.10
N ALA A 202 -35.26 33.18 0.42
CA ALA A 202 -35.93 31.96 0.87
C ALA A 202 -36.98 32.24 1.96
N THR A 203 -36.67 33.15 2.88
CA THR A 203 -37.58 33.58 3.95
C THR A 203 -38.79 34.33 3.38
N LEU A 204 -38.57 35.30 2.49
CA LEU A 204 -39.65 36.07 1.84
C LEU A 204 -40.56 35.18 0.99
N GLU A 205 -39.99 34.26 0.22
CA GLU A 205 -40.73 33.31 -0.61
C GLU A 205 -41.59 32.39 0.26
N GLY A 206 -41.01 31.80 1.32
CA GLY A 206 -41.73 30.94 2.25
C GLY A 206 -42.82 31.65 3.05
N VAL A 207 -42.60 32.92 3.41
CA VAL A 207 -43.61 33.77 4.05
C VAL A 207 -44.75 34.10 3.08
N THR A 208 -44.42 34.42 1.83
CA THR A 208 -45.40 34.76 0.79
C THR A 208 -46.24 33.57 0.36
N SER A 209 -45.60 32.41 0.15
CA SER A 209 -46.26 31.16 -0.27
C SER A 209 -47.08 30.52 0.86
N ARG A 210 -46.81 30.89 2.11
CA ARG A 210 -47.40 30.26 3.32
C ARG A 210 -47.20 28.76 3.36
N THR A 211 -46.03 28.30 2.90
CA THR A 211 -45.62 26.89 2.96
C THR A 211 -44.50 26.70 3.97
N VAL A 212 -44.24 25.43 4.33
CA VAL A 212 -43.00 25.08 5.02
C VAL A 212 -41.83 25.42 4.09
N PHE A 213 -40.78 26.01 4.64
CA PHE A 213 -39.54 26.26 3.93
C PHE A 213 -38.34 25.87 4.79
N SER A 214 -37.23 25.60 4.12
CA SER A 214 -35.96 25.28 4.76
C SER A 214 -34.84 25.92 3.97
N HIS A 215 -33.83 26.40 4.68
CA HIS A 215 -32.61 26.92 4.09
C HIS A 215 -31.41 26.57 4.97
N GLU A 216 -30.29 26.35 4.31
CA GLU A 216 -29.00 26.15 4.98
C GLU A 216 -28.18 27.43 4.85
N ALA A 217 -27.65 27.95 5.95
CA ALA A 217 -26.80 29.15 5.93
C ALA A 217 -25.81 29.15 7.09
N ARG A 218 -24.73 29.91 6.93
CA ARG A 218 -23.74 30.12 7.99
C ARG A 218 -24.19 31.23 8.93
N TYR A 219 -24.34 30.92 10.21
CA TYR A 219 -24.72 31.85 11.27
C TYR A 219 -23.53 32.12 12.18
N ARG A 220 -23.38 33.38 12.59
CA ARG A 220 -22.34 33.82 13.52
C ARG A 220 -22.77 33.52 14.94
N ASN A 221 -21.97 32.77 15.68
CA ASN A 221 -22.18 32.55 17.11
C ASN A 221 -21.74 33.75 17.95
N ALA A 222 -21.99 33.72 19.26
CA ALA A 222 -21.61 34.76 20.21
C ALA A 222 -20.08 35.00 20.30
N ALA A 223 -19.26 34.01 19.92
CA ALA A 223 -17.80 34.12 19.86
C ALA A 223 -17.29 34.78 18.56
N GLY A 224 -18.16 34.95 17.56
CA GLY A 224 -17.84 35.56 16.26
C GLY A 224 -17.55 34.55 15.14
N ASP A 225 -17.59 33.24 15.41
CA ASP A 225 -17.35 32.20 14.42
C ASP A 225 -18.62 31.89 13.63
N TYR A 226 -18.46 31.63 12.34
CA TYR A 226 -19.55 31.21 11.46
C TYR A 226 -19.68 29.69 11.45
N ARG A 227 -20.86 29.15 11.79
CA ARG A 227 -21.17 27.72 11.71
C ARG A 227 -22.43 27.47 10.88
N THR A 228 -22.43 26.40 10.10
CA THR A 228 -23.52 26.06 9.19
C THR A 228 -24.74 25.54 9.96
N HIS A 229 -25.89 26.18 9.77
CA HIS A 229 -27.16 25.72 10.33
C HIS A 229 -28.15 25.40 9.22
N VAL A 230 -28.96 24.36 9.46
CA VAL A 230 -30.19 24.13 8.72
C VAL A 230 -31.33 24.77 9.50
N VAL A 231 -31.98 25.76 8.88
CA VAL A 231 -33.18 26.39 9.41
C VAL A 231 -34.39 25.79 8.71
N GLN A 232 -35.39 25.43 9.49
CA GLN A 232 -36.68 24.99 8.98
C GLN A 232 -37.78 25.82 9.64
N ALA A 233 -38.68 26.36 8.82
CA ALA A 233 -39.76 27.22 9.25
C ALA A 233 -41.10 26.69 8.75
N ALA A 234 -42.05 26.50 9.66
CA ALA A 234 -43.39 25.98 9.38
C ALA A 234 -44.47 27.02 9.73
N PRO A 235 -45.42 27.31 8.82
CA PRO A 235 -46.49 28.26 9.09
C PRO A 235 -47.50 27.66 10.08
N MET A 236 -47.89 28.44 11.08
CA MET A 236 -48.92 28.12 12.05
C MET A 236 -49.90 29.28 12.21
N LYS A 237 -51.15 28.98 12.56
CA LYS A 237 -52.17 30.00 12.84
C LYS A 237 -52.35 30.15 14.34
N VAL A 238 -52.04 31.33 14.86
CA VAL A 238 -52.24 31.69 16.27
C VAL A 238 -53.16 32.92 16.31
N GLY A 239 -54.35 32.79 16.92
CA GLY A 239 -55.29 33.91 17.04
C GLY A 239 -55.79 34.50 15.72
N GLY A 240 -55.75 33.74 14.62
CA GLY A 240 -56.13 34.21 13.28
C GLY A 240 -54.99 34.85 12.48
N ILE A 241 -53.80 35.01 13.08
CA ILE A 241 -52.59 35.53 12.45
C ILE A 241 -51.70 34.34 12.06
N THR A 242 -51.12 34.37 10.85
CA THR A 242 -50.12 33.38 10.43
C THR A 242 -48.74 33.81 10.93
N GLN A 243 -48.08 32.90 11.66
CA GLN A 243 -46.71 33.04 12.14
C GLN A 243 -45.89 31.82 11.69
N TRP A 244 -44.56 31.90 11.70
CA TRP A 244 -43.66 30.82 11.31
C TRP A 244 -42.89 30.32 12.52
N TRP A 245 -43.19 29.09 12.93
CA TRP A 245 -42.39 28.35 13.90
C TRP A 245 -41.10 27.89 13.22
N SER A 246 -39.97 28.42 13.68
CA SER A 246 -38.68 28.21 13.05
C SER A 246 -37.71 27.58 14.03
N THR A 247 -36.92 26.62 13.54
CA THR A 247 -35.89 25.93 14.31
C THR A 247 -34.58 25.97 13.54
N ALA A 248 -33.46 26.18 14.22
CA ALA A 248 -32.12 26.05 13.64
C ALA A 248 -31.36 24.88 14.26
N ILE A 249 -30.70 24.07 13.44
CA ILE A 249 -29.84 22.96 13.87
C ILE A 249 -28.43 23.20 13.34
N ASP A 250 -27.44 23.24 14.22
CA ASP A 250 -26.02 23.28 13.86
C ASP A 250 -25.62 21.94 13.22
N ILE A 251 -25.12 21.98 11.99
CA ILE A 251 -24.68 20.79 11.25
C ILE A 251 -23.18 20.80 10.94
N GLU A 252 -22.42 21.75 11.49
CA GLU A 252 -20.99 21.93 11.16
C GLU A 252 -20.15 20.73 11.60
N ASP A 253 -20.37 20.22 12.82
CA ASP A 253 -19.64 19.06 13.35
C ASP A 253 -20.02 17.76 12.62
N LEU A 254 -21.31 17.60 12.28
CA LEU A 254 -21.78 16.47 11.49
C LEU A 254 -21.16 16.49 10.09
N ARG A 255 -21.17 17.65 9.44
CA ARG A 255 -20.63 17.84 8.10
C ARG A 255 -19.12 17.62 8.06
N SER A 256 -18.37 18.25 8.96
CA SER A 256 -16.92 18.08 9.04
C SER A 256 -16.53 16.62 9.30
N THR A 257 -17.26 15.91 10.17
CA THR A 257 -17.03 14.47 10.41
C THR A 257 -17.32 13.64 9.15
N GLN A 258 -18.42 13.93 8.44
CA GLN A 258 -18.76 13.24 7.19
C GLN A 258 -17.73 13.50 6.08
N GLU A 259 -17.31 14.76 5.91
CA GLU A 259 -16.30 15.16 4.93
C GLU A 259 -14.94 14.55 5.25
N GLN A 260 -14.54 14.53 6.54
CA GLN A 260 -13.32 13.89 7.01
C GLN A 260 -13.36 12.38 6.74
N ALA A 261 -14.46 11.69 7.10
CA ALA A 261 -14.62 10.26 6.86
C ALA A 261 -14.60 9.93 5.36
N ALA A 262 -15.27 10.74 4.52
CA ALA A 262 -15.24 10.59 3.07
C ALA A 262 -13.84 10.81 2.50
N ARG A 263 -13.09 11.79 3.02
CA ARG A 263 -11.71 12.05 2.63
C ARG A 263 -10.79 10.90 3.02
N THR A 264 -10.80 10.46 4.29
CA THR A 264 -10.01 9.33 4.77
C THR A 264 -10.30 8.05 3.98
N MET A 265 -11.59 7.77 3.70
CA MET A 265 -11.98 6.63 2.88
C MET A 265 -11.44 6.73 1.45
N ARG A 266 -11.50 7.93 0.85
CA ARG A 266 -10.93 8.18 -0.48
C ARG A 266 -9.42 7.98 -0.49
N GLU A 267 -8.71 8.54 0.49
CA GLU A 267 -7.26 8.39 0.65
C GLU A 267 -6.85 6.92 0.84
N HIS A 268 -7.59 6.15 1.65
CA HIS A 268 -7.35 4.72 1.82
C HIS A 268 -7.58 3.92 0.52
N LEU A 269 -8.66 4.22 -0.22
CA LEU A 269 -8.93 3.57 -1.51
C LEU A 269 -7.87 3.94 -2.56
N GLU A 270 -7.46 5.20 -2.62
CA GLU A 270 -6.39 5.67 -3.51
C GLU A 270 -5.05 5.02 -3.15
N THR A 271 -4.74 4.87 -1.86
CA THR A 271 -3.54 4.16 -1.40
C THR A 271 -3.56 2.70 -1.84
N LEU A 272 -4.67 1.98 -1.63
CA LEU A 272 -4.80 0.59 -2.07
C LEU A 272 -4.74 0.44 -3.60
N GLN A 273 -5.22 1.44 -4.35
CA GLN A 273 -5.16 1.47 -5.80
C GLN A 273 -3.76 1.79 -6.35
N ALA A 274 -2.95 2.56 -5.61
CA ALA A 274 -1.60 2.95 -6.01
C ALA A 274 -0.54 1.89 -5.71
N ILE A 275 -0.81 0.94 -4.81
CA ILE A 275 0.10 -0.16 -4.49
C ILE A 275 0.19 -1.11 -5.70
N GLY A 276 1.42 -1.43 -6.12
CA GLY A 276 1.69 -2.38 -7.19
C GLY A 276 1.45 -3.84 -6.82
N ASP A 277 1.47 -4.16 -5.52
CA ASP A 277 1.08 -5.47 -5.00
C ASP A 277 -0.42 -5.71 -5.17
N GLY A 278 -0.80 -6.98 -5.28
CA GLY A 278 -2.18 -7.36 -5.40
C GLY A 278 -2.86 -7.52 -4.05
N VAL A 279 -4.04 -6.91 -3.94
CA VAL A 279 -4.95 -7.06 -2.81
C VAL A 279 -6.30 -7.51 -3.34
N ILE A 280 -6.82 -8.61 -2.79
CA ILE A 280 -8.18 -9.09 -3.00
C ILE A 280 -8.90 -9.26 -1.67
N LEU A 281 -10.18 -8.93 -1.63
CA LEU A 281 -11.07 -9.33 -0.54
C LEU A 281 -12.02 -10.41 -1.06
N LEU A 282 -12.26 -11.40 -0.21
CA LEU A 282 -13.07 -12.57 -0.50
C LEU A 282 -14.17 -12.66 0.56
N ASP A 283 -15.39 -12.96 0.16
CA ASP A 283 -16.47 -13.27 1.10
C ASP A 283 -16.31 -14.67 1.74
N HIS A 284 -17.20 -15.04 2.65
CA HIS A 284 -17.21 -16.38 3.25
C HIS A 284 -17.44 -17.52 2.23
N GLY A 285 -17.98 -17.21 1.04
CA GLY A 285 -18.13 -18.12 -0.09
C GLY A 285 -16.92 -18.12 -1.04
N GLN A 286 -15.82 -17.46 -0.66
CA GLN A 286 -14.58 -17.32 -1.43
C GLN A 286 -14.74 -16.55 -2.74
N ARG A 287 -15.78 -15.73 -2.87
CA ARG A 287 -15.99 -14.88 -4.04
C ARG A 287 -15.29 -13.55 -3.86
N ILE A 288 -14.61 -13.07 -4.91
CA ILE A 288 -13.87 -11.81 -4.87
C ILE A 288 -14.86 -10.64 -4.78
N THR A 289 -14.84 -9.89 -3.68
CA THR A 289 -15.69 -8.70 -3.46
C THR A 289 -14.95 -7.40 -3.75
N TYR A 290 -13.62 -7.42 -3.66
CA TYR A 290 -12.75 -6.30 -3.99
C TYR A 290 -11.46 -6.79 -4.64
N VAL A 291 -10.95 -6.00 -5.58
CA VAL A 291 -9.66 -6.23 -6.25
C VAL A 291 -9.04 -4.89 -6.61
N ASN A 292 -7.75 -4.71 -6.31
CA ASN A 292 -6.99 -3.52 -6.70
C ASN A 292 -6.29 -3.72 -8.07
N PRO A 293 -5.75 -2.65 -8.70
CA PRO A 293 -5.06 -2.75 -9.99
C PRO A 293 -3.84 -3.67 -9.99
N GLY A 294 -3.09 -3.72 -8.88
CA GLY A 294 -1.97 -4.65 -8.71
C GLY A 294 -2.40 -6.11 -8.84
N ALA A 295 -3.52 -6.48 -8.22
CA ALA A 295 -4.07 -7.83 -8.30
C ALA A 295 -4.59 -8.14 -9.70
N CYS A 296 -5.21 -7.20 -10.40
CA CYS A 296 -5.59 -7.38 -11.81
C CYS A 296 -4.37 -7.68 -12.69
N THR A 297 -3.25 -6.98 -12.45
CA THR A 297 -2.00 -7.16 -13.20
C THR A 297 -1.37 -8.53 -12.90
N ILE A 298 -1.29 -8.91 -11.63
CA ILE A 298 -0.71 -10.19 -11.18
C ILE A 298 -1.57 -11.37 -11.64
N LEU A 299 -2.90 -11.25 -11.52
CA LEU A 299 -3.85 -12.28 -11.95
C LEU A 299 -4.04 -12.28 -13.48
N GLY A 300 -3.67 -11.24 -14.20
CA GLY A 300 -3.77 -11.17 -15.66
C GLY A 300 -5.21 -11.12 -16.18
N ARG A 301 -6.15 -10.59 -15.38
CA ARG A 301 -7.56 -10.42 -15.75
C ARG A 301 -8.06 -9.04 -15.31
N ASP A 302 -8.99 -8.51 -16.09
CA ASP A 302 -9.67 -7.26 -15.75
C ASP A 302 -10.52 -7.41 -14.49
N ARG A 303 -10.70 -6.29 -13.78
CA ARG A 303 -11.46 -6.20 -12.54
C ARG A 303 -12.84 -6.84 -12.64
N ASP A 304 -13.60 -6.52 -13.69
CA ASP A 304 -14.98 -7.01 -13.86
C ASP A 304 -15.05 -8.51 -14.11
N ALA A 305 -13.97 -9.11 -14.66
CA ALA A 305 -13.86 -10.55 -14.85
C ALA A 305 -13.46 -11.29 -13.57
N LEU A 306 -12.87 -10.59 -12.59
CA LEU A 306 -12.45 -11.16 -11.31
C LEU A 306 -13.56 -11.08 -10.25
N LEU A 307 -14.30 -9.98 -10.22
CA LEU A 307 -15.34 -9.76 -9.20
C LEU A 307 -16.43 -10.84 -9.23
N HIS A 308 -16.91 -11.20 -8.04
CA HIS A 308 -17.97 -12.18 -7.79
C HIS A 308 -17.67 -13.63 -8.15
N HIS A 309 -16.46 -13.91 -8.65
CA HIS A 309 -15.98 -15.26 -8.95
C HIS A 309 -15.02 -15.76 -7.87
N THR A 310 -14.90 -17.08 -7.74
CA THR A 310 -13.86 -17.69 -6.91
C THR A 310 -12.57 -17.87 -7.72
N LEU A 311 -11.41 -17.95 -7.06
CA LEU A 311 -10.14 -18.18 -7.75
C LEU A 311 -10.12 -19.52 -8.51
N VAL A 312 -10.79 -20.55 -7.97
CA VAL A 312 -10.88 -21.88 -8.63
C VAL A 312 -11.81 -21.84 -9.85
N GLU A 313 -12.91 -21.08 -9.81
CA GLU A 313 -13.78 -20.85 -10.99
C GLU A 313 -13.00 -20.18 -12.13
N LEU A 314 -12.13 -19.21 -11.80
CA LEU A 314 -11.33 -18.46 -12.77
C LEU A 314 -10.09 -19.22 -13.25
N TYR A 315 -9.55 -20.10 -12.40
CA TYR A 315 -8.32 -20.84 -12.62
C TYR A 315 -8.47 -22.29 -12.15
N PRO A 316 -9.12 -23.16 -12.96
CA PRO A 316 -9.43 -24.53 -12.54
C PRO A 316 -8.21 -25.39 -12.16
N TYR A 317 -7.03 -25.09 -12.70
CA TYR A 317 -5.79 -25.81 -12.36
C TYR A 317 -5.26 -25.50 -10.94
N LEU A 318 -5.88 -24.56 -10.21
CA LEU A 318 -5.56 -24.31 -8.80
C LEU A 318 -6.14 -25.39 -7.87
N GLU A 319 -7.09 -26.18 -8.35
CA GLU A 319 -7.64 -27.33 -7.65
C GLU A 319 -6.52 -28.36 -7.33
N GLY A 320 -6.46 -28.79 -6.08
CA GLY A 320 -5.43 -29.68 -5.52
C GLY A 320 -4.06 -29.03 -5.26
N THR A 321 -3.89 -27.72 -5.49
CA THR A 321 -2.58 -27.07 -5.33
C THR A 321 -2.27 -26.72 -3.87
N ALA A 322 -1.03 -26.30 -3.61
CA ALA A 322 -0.65 -25.75 -2.30
C ALA A 322 -1.43 -24.48 -1.93
N LEU A 323 -1.88 -23.71 -2.93
CA LEU A 323 -2.65 -22.49 -2.72
C LEU A 323 -4.06 -22.80 -2.18
N GLU A 324 -4.75 -23.78 -2.76
CA GLU A 324 -6.08 -24.21 -2.28
C GLU A 324 -5.98 -24.76 -0.86
N ARG A 325 -5.00 -25.63 -0.58
CA ARG A 325 -4.79 -26.19 0.77
C ARG A 325 -4.49 -25.11 1.81
N ALA A 326 -3.73 -24.08 1.46
CA ALA A 326 -3.49 -22.96 2.36
C ALA A 326 -4.78 -22.17 2.63
N PHE A 327 -5.64 -22.00 1.62
CA PHE A 327 -6.93 -21.37 1.81
C PHE A 327 -7.84 -22.18 2.75
N GLU A 328 -7.96 -23.50 2.53
CA GLU A 328 -8.69 -24.41 3.41
C GLU A 328 -8.14 -24.40 4.85
N GLU A 329 -6.83 -24.28 5.01
CA GLU A 329 -6.18 -24.16 6.31
C GLU A 329 -6.59 -22.87 7.04
N VAL A 330 -6.61 -21.72 6.35
CA VAL A 330 -7.06 -20.45 6.93
C VAL A 330 -8.54 -20.54 7.33
N VAL A 331 -9.39 -21.12 6.48
CA VAL A 331 -10.82 -21.35 6.78
C VAL A 331 -10.99 -22.21 8.03
N ARG A 332 -10.20 -23.29 8.16
CA ARG A 332 -10.29 -24.24 9.28
C ARG A 332 -9.71 -23.68 10.58
N THR A 333 -8.60 -22.94 10.50
CA THR A 333 -7.83 -22.52 11.68
C THR A 333 -8.12 -21.10 12.13
N GLY A 334 -8.64 -20.24 11.24
CA GLY A 334 -8.78 -18.81 11.47
C GLY A 334 -7.46 -18.06 11.62
N HIS A 335 -6.33 -18.63 11.19
CA HIS A 335 -5.02 -18.00 11.23
C HIS A 335 -4.52 -17.72 9.82
N ALA A 336 -3.72 -16.66 9.65
CA ALA A 336 -3.14 -16.35 8.36
C ALA A 336 -2.19 -17.46 7.88
N SER A 337 -2.23 -17.77 6.59
CA SER A 337 -1.33 -18.70 5.93
C SER A 337 -0.52 -17.98 4.86
N HIS A 338 0.71 -18.43 4.66
CA HIS A 338 1.69 -17.83 3.77
C HIS A 338 2.28 -18.91 2.88
N LEU A 339 2.36 -18.65 1.58
CA LEU A 339 3.03 -19.53 0.65
C LEU A 339 3.60 -18.77 -0.54
N VAL A 340 4.60 -19.36 -1.17
CA VAL A 340 5.07 -18.92 -2.48
C VAL A 340 4.59 -19.91 -3.53
N HIS A 341 3.85 -19.44 -4.52
CA HIS A 341 3.27 -20.25 -5.59
C HIS A 341 3.79 -19.83 -6.96
N TYR A 342 4.12 -20.80 -7.80
CA TYR A 342 4.38 -20.52 -9.21
C TYR A 342 3.07 -20.49 -10.01
N ALA A 343 2.61 -19.29 -10.31
CA ALA A 343 1.41 -19.04 -11.09
C ALA A 343 1.66 -19.30 -12.57
N LYS A 344 1.33 -20.52 -13.02
CA LYS A 344 1.52 -20.94 -14.42
C LYS A 344 0.85 -20.03 -15.44
N PHE A 345 -0.31 -19.48 -15.10
CA PHE A 345 -1.09 -18.61 -15.99
C PHE A 345 -0.40 -17.29 -16.32
N ALA A 346 0.43 -16.77 -15.40
CA ALA A 346 1.15 -15.52 -15.58
C ALA A 346 2.67 -15.74 -15.75
N ALA A 347 3.12 -17.00 -15.70
CA ALA A 347 4.54 -17.39 -15.68
C ALA A 347 5.36 -16.64 -14.61
N ARG A 348 4.78 -16.48 -13.41
CA ARG A 348 5.36 -15.68 -12.32
C ARG A 348 5.42 -16.45 -11.01
N TRP A 349 6.41 -16.13 -10.19
CA TRP A 349 6.44 -16.52 -8.78
C TRP A 349 5.68 -15.47 -7.98
N ILE A 350 4.62 -15.89 -7.29
CA ILE A 350 3.78 -15.02 -6.48
C ILE A 350 3.94 -15.44 -5.03
N ASP A 351 4.34 -14.48 -4.20
CA ASP A 351 4.27 -14.61 -2.76
C ASP A 351 2.87 -14.24 -2.28
N ILE A 352 2.17 -15.14 -1.60
CA ILE A 352 0.76 -15.04 -1.28
C ILE A 352 0.55 -15.19 0.23
N THR A 353 -0.11 -14.20 0.82
CA THR A 353 -0.62 -14.27 2.19
C THR A 353 -2.14 -14.26 2.16
N ILE A 354 -2.76 -15.23 2.83
CA ILE A 354 -4.20 -15.30 3.00
C ILE A 354 -4.49 -15.12 4.49
N ALA A 355 -5.27 -14.12 4.84
CA ALA A 355 -5.61 -13.78 6.22
C ALA A 355 -7.14 -13.70 6.43
N PRO A 356 -7.65 -14.04 7.62
CA PRO A 356 -9.07 -13.82 7.94
C PRO A 356 -9.39 -12.32 8.00
N ALA A 357 -10.60 -11.97 7.57
CA ALA A 357 -11.14 -10.61 7.61
C ALA A 357 -12.59 -10.63 8.16
N PRO A 358 -13.13 -9.50 8.64
CA PRO A 358 -14.47 -9.45 9.25
C PRO A 358 -15.60 -10.02 8.38
N GLU A 359 -15.52 -9.85 7.06
CA GLU A 359 -16.52 -10.34 6.10
C GLU A 359 -16.03 -11.51 5.23
N GLY A 360 -14.96 -12.19 5.64
CA GLY A 360 -14.39 -13.33 4.92
C GLY A 360 -12.88 -13.40 5.03
N PHE A 361 -12.17 -13.16 3.93
CA PHE A 361 -10.72 -13.33 3.83
C PHE A 361 -10.07 -12.23 2.99
N THR A 362 -8.81 -11.94 3.28
CA THR A 362 -7.96 -11.03 2.49
C THR A 362 -6.83 -11.83 1.87
N GLY A 363 -6.66 -11.71 0.56
CA GLY A 363 -5.48 -12.19 -0.15
C GLY A 363 -4.56 -11.02 -0.48
N TYR A 364 -3.31 -11.11 -0.03
CA TYR A 364 -2.23 -10.22 -0.42
C TYR A 364 -1.24 -10.99 -1.28
N MET A 365 -0.82 -10.42 -2.40
CA MET A 365 0.05 -11.08 -3.39
C MET A 365 1.14 -10.14 -3.92
N THR A 366 2.39 -10.60 -3.90
CA THR A 366 3.54 -9.85 -4.41
C THR A 366 4.24 -10.65 -5.50
N ASP A 367 4.59 -10.01 -6.60
CA ASP A 367 5.39 -10.63 -7.67
C ASP A 367 6.86 -10.68 -7.24
N VAL A 368 7.35 -11.89 -6.97
CA VAL A 368 8.73 -12.14 -6.53
C VAL A 368 9.56 -12.82 -7.62
N THR A 369 9.12 -12.75 -8.88
CA THR A 369 9.78 -13.41 -10.02
C THR A 369 11.21 -12.90 -10.21
N ALA A 370 11.37 -11.57 -10.32
CA ALA A 370 12.69 -10.95 -10.51
C ALA A 370 13.65 -11.25 -9.36
N GLN A 371 13.16 -11.24 -8.11
CA GLN A 371 13.97 -11.57 -6.94
C GLN A 371 14.43 -13.03 -6.97
N ARG A 372 13.51 -13.98 -7.27
CA ARG A 372 13.81 -15.41 -7.36
C ARG A 372 14.80 -15.74 -8.48
N GLU A 373 14.71 -15.05 -9.61
CA GLU A 373 15.68 -15.21 -10.71
C GLU A 373 17.05 -14.70 -10.30
N LEU A 374 17.12 -13.52 -9.70
CA LEU A 374 18.38 -12.95 -9.20
C LEU A 374 19.02 -13.83 -8.11
N GLU A 375 18.23 -14.35 -7.17
CA GLU A 375 18.70 -15.28 -6.14
C GLU A 375 19.28 -16.55 -6.77
N ARG A 376 18.61 -17.16 -7.75
CA ARG A 376 19.14 -18.33 -8.48
C ARG A 376 20.43 -18.02 -9.21
N THR A 377 20.50 -16.89 -9.91
CA THR A 377 21.73 -16.47 -10.60
C THR A 377 22.87 -16.25 -9.61
N ARG A 378 22.57 -15.66 -8.44
CA ARG A 378 23.56 -15.43 -7.37
C ARG A 378 24.03 -16.72 -6.72
N GLU A 379 23.13 -17.65 -6.43
CA GLU A 379 23.47 -18.99 -5.93
C GLU A 379 24.36 -19.74 -6.93
N GLN A 380 24.01 -19.68 -8.22
CA GLN A 380 24.80 -20.30 -9.27
C GLN A 380 26.19 -19.66 -9.41
N ALA A 381 26.29 -18.33 -9.33
CA ALA A 381 27.55 -17.59 -9.33
C ALA A 381 28.42 -17.94 -8.11
N THR A 382 27.83 -17.98 -6.90
CA THR A 382 28.53 -18.32 -5.66
C THR A 382 29.05 -19.76 -5.67
N ARG A 383 28.26 -20.69 -6.23
CA ARG A 383 28.66 -22.08 -6.42
C ARG A 383 29.83 -22.20 -7.40
N LEU A 384 29.79 -21.47 -8.52
CA LEU A 384 30.88 -21.43 -9.49
C LEU A 384 32.16 -20.81 -8.89
N GLU A 385 32.04 -19.73 -8.13
CA GLU A 385 33.16 -19.08 -7.43
C GLU A 385 33.82 -20.01 -6.40
N SER A 386 33.02 -20.74 -5.63
CA SER A 386 33.51 -21.72 -4.66
C SER A 386 34.26 -22.88 -5.32
N ILE A 387 33.78 -23.34 -6.50
CA ILE A 387 34.49 -24.33 -7.32
C ILE A 387 35.79 -23.72 -7.88
N GLY A 388 35.78 -22.46 -8.31
CA GLY A 388 36.95 -21.71 -8.80
C GLY A 388 38.08 -21.52 -7.80
N GLN A 389 37.77 -21.25 -6.53
CA GLN A 389 38.77 -21.08 -5.48
C GLN A 389 39.42 -22.41 -5.06
N LEU A 390 38.63 -23.49 -4.93
CA LEU A 390 39.14 -24.82 -4.58
C LEU A 390 39.94 -25.47 -5.72
N THR A 391 39.56 -25.22 -6.98
CA THR A 391 40.23 -25.79 -8.16
C THR A 391 41.62 -25.19 -8.38
N GLY A 392 41.86 -23.93 -7.98
CA GLY A 392 43.15 -23.25 -8.16
C GLY A 392 44.31 -23.89 -7.41
N GLY A 393 44.15 -24.17 -6.11
CA GLY A 393 45.19 -24.82 -5.30
C GLY A 393 45.42 -26.28 -5.70
N ILE A 394 44.35 -27.01 -6.00
CA ILE A 394 44.43 -28.40 -6.44
C ILE A 394 45.15 -28.50 -7.80
N ALA A 395 44.85 -27.60 -8.74
CA ALA A 395 45.45 -27.64 -10.07
C ALA A 395 46.96 -27.35 -10.05
N HIS A 396 47.41 -26.47 -9.15
CA HIS A 396 48.85 -26.23 -8.92
C HIS A 396 49.57 -27.53 -8.52
N ASP A 397 49.03 -28.25 -7.53
CA ASP A 397 49.62 -29.50 -7.06
C ASP A 397 49.66 -30.57 -8.14
N PHE A 398 48.60 -30.68 -8.94
CA PHE A 398 48.60 -31.60 -10.08
C PHE A 398 49.60 -31.19 -11.18
N ASN A 399 49.74 -29.89 -11.48
CA ASN A 399 50.73 -29.42 -12.46
C ASN A 399 52.16 -29.73 -12.00
N ASN A 400 52.44 -29.66 -10.69
CA ASN A 400 53.74 -30.05 -10.14
C ASN A 400 54.00 -31.55 -10.30
N LEU A 401 53.00 -32.40 -9.99
CA LEU A 401 53.11 -33.85 -10.21
C LEU A 401 53.34 -34.18 -11.70
N LEU A 402 52.60 -33.54 -12.60
CA LEU A 402 52.74 -33.76 -14.04
C LEU A 402 54.09 -33.27 -14.58
N THR A 403 54.65 -32.20 -14.04
CA THR A 403 55.98 -31.70 -14.39
C THR A 403 57.06 -32.72 -14.02
N VAL A 404 56.96 -33.34 -12.84
CA VAL A 404 57.88 -34.41 -12.42
C VAL A 404 57.73 -35.67 -13.28
N ILE A 405 56.49 -36.07 -13.62
CA ILE A 405 56.23 -37.23 -14.47
C ILE A 405 56.77 -37.01 -15.90
N ALA A 406 56.51 -35.84 -16.48
CA ALA A 406 56.99 -35.48 -17.81
C ALA A 406 58.51 -35.37 -17.87
N GLY A 407 59.12 -34.63 -16.92
CA GLY A 407 60.58 -34.46 -16.87
C GLY A 407 61.33 -35.76 -16.52
N GLY A 408 60.71 -36.65 -15.74
CA GLY A 408 61.23 -38.00 -15.50
C GLY A 408 61.24 -38.85 -16.76
N ALA A 409 60.18 -38.78 -17.58
CA ALA A 409 60.10 -39.49 -18.85
C ALA A 409 61.08 -38.96 -19.90
N GLU A 410 61.24 -37.63 -20.00
CA GLU A 410 62.21 -36.98 -20.88
C GLU A 410 63.64 -37.36 -20.51
N ALA A 411 63.98 -37.35 -19.23
CA ALA A 411 65.36 -37.59 -18.84
C ALA A 411 65.79 -39.06 -18.89
N LEU A 412 64.83 -40.00 -19.01
CA LEU A 412 65.12 -41.36 -19.44
C LEU A 412 65.43 -41.43 -20.96
N ALA A 413 65.37 -40.33 -21.70
CA ALA A 413 65.79 -40.27 -23.11
C ALA A 413 67.28 -40.10 -23.33
N ASP A 414 68.01 -39.59 -22.33
CA ASP A 414 69.47 -39.39 -22.40
C ASP A 414 70.27 -40.66 -22.07
N ASP A 415 69.61 -41.70 -21.54
CA ASP A 415 70.23 -43.00 -21.26
C ASP A 415 70.13 -43.95 -22.48
N ASP A 416 71.17 -44.74 -22.75
CA ASP A 416 71.20 -45.78 -23.81
C ASP A 416 70.31 -46.97 -23.41
N LEU A 417 68.99 -46.75 -23.45
CA LEU A 417 67.97 -47.69 -23.00
C LEU A 417 67.44 -48.59 -24.13
N PRO A 418 67.00 -49.83 -23.83
CA PRO A 418 66.39 -50.74 -24.81
C PRO A 418 65.14 -50.15 -25.49
N ALA A 419 64.84 -50.56 -26.73
CA ALA A 419 63.73 -50.03 -27.54
C ALA A 419 62.34 -50.08 -26.85
N HIS A 420 62.06 -51.11 -26.06
CA HIS A 420 60.80 -51.21 -25.30
C HIS A 420 60.66 -50.13 -24.21
N SER A 421 61.78 -49.63 -23.68
CA SER A 421 61.81 -48.51 -22.74
C SER A 421 61.52 -47.18 -23.44
N ALA A 422 61.74 -47.05 -24.75
CA ALA A 422 61.38 -45.85 -25.51
C ALA A 422 59.87 -45.70 -25.70
N GLU A 423 59.16 -46.80 -25.98
CA GLU A 423 57.69 -46.81 -26.07
C GLU A 423 57.03 -46.47 -24.72
N MET A 424 57.54 -47.04 -23.62
CA MET A 424 57.03 -46.75 -22.28
C MET A 424 57.22 -45.28 -21.89
N ARG A 425 58.36 -44.68 -22.26
CA ARG A 425 58.62 -43.24 -22.05
C ARG A 425 57.63 -42.36 -22.82
N ALA A 426 57.40 -42.68 -24.09
CA ALA A 426 56.44 -41.96 -24.92
C ALA A 426 55.02 -42.01 -24.32
N MET A 427 54.59 -43.19 -23.82
CA MET A 427 53.29 -43.34 -23.15
C MET A 427 53.18 -42.52 -21.86
N ILE A 428 54.24 -42.45 -21.04
CA ILE A 428 54.24 -41.66 -19.80
C ILE A 428 54.19 -40.16 -20.12
N ALA A 429 54.97 -39.69 -21.09
CA ALA A 429 54.96 -38.29 -21.53
C ALA A 429 53.59 -37.89 -22.12
N GLU A 430 53.00 -38.74 -22.95
CA GLU A 430 51.68 -38.52 -23.53
C GLU A 430 50.56 -38.52 -22.46
N ALA A 431 50.66 -39.39 -21.44
CA ALA A 431 49.73 -39.39 -20.32
C ALA A 431 49.85 -38.11 -19.47
N ALA A 432 51.08 -37.61 -19.26
CA ALA A 432 51.31 -36.37 -18.53
C ALA A 432 50.77 -35.14 -19.29
N ASP A 433 51.00 -35.06 -20.59
CA ASP A 433 50.49 -33.96 -21.42
C ASP A 433 48.95 -33.94 -21.50
N ARG A 434 48.33 -35.12 -21.62
CA ARG A 434 46.86 -35.26 -21.53
C ARG A 434 46.32 -34.83 -20.17
N GLY A 435 46.99 -35.22 -19.08
CA GLY A 435 46.64 -34.79 -17.72
C GLY A 435 46.68 -33.25 -17.58
N ALA A 436 47.73 -32.63 -18.13
CA ALA A 436 47.90 -31.18 -18.09
C ALA A 436 46.80 -30.46 -18.90
N GLY A 437 46.42 -31.00 -20.07
CA GLY A 437 45.30 -30.50 -20.86
C GLY A 437 43.96 -30.52 -20.13
N LEU A 438 43.69 -31.59 -19.36
CA LEU A 438 42.46 -31.74 -18.58
C LEU A 438 42.37 -30.71 -17.44
N ILE A 439 43.47 -30.49 -16.72
CA ILE A 439 43.54 -29.53 -15.62
C ILE A 439 43.40 -28.10 -16.14
N ARG A 440 44.06 -27.76 -17.25
CA ARG A 440 43.88 -26.46 -17.94
C ARG A 440 42.42 -26.23 -18.33
N SER A 441 41.73 -27.26 -18.82
CA SER A 441 40.30 -27.18 -19.18
C SER A 441 39.39 -27.00 -17.96
N LEU A 442 39.70 -27.66 -16.84
CA LEU A 442 38.94 -27.54 -15.59
C LEU A 442 39.12 -26.14 -14.96
N LEU A 443 40.34 -25.61 -14.96
CA LEU A 443 40.67 -24.26 -14.50
C LEU A 443 39.99 -23.17 -15.34
N ALA A 444 40.02 -23.32 -16.68
CA ALA A 444 39.38 -22.38 -17.61
C ALA A 444 37.86 -22.29 -17.42
N PHE A 445 37.23 -23.35 -16.89
CA PHE A 445 35.82 -23.37 -16.54
C PHE A 445 35.55 -22.75 -15.16
N ALA A 446 36.44 -22.98 -14.19
CA ALA A 446 36.24 -22.60 -12.80
C ALA A 446 36.46 -21.09 -12.53
N ARG A 447 37.16 -20.37 -13.42
CA ARG A 447 37.33 -18.91 -13.35
C ARG A 447 36.84 -18.25 -14.65
N ARG A 448 36.04 -17.19 -14.54
CA ARG A 448 35.74 -16.27 -15.66
C ARG A 448 37.03 -15.52 -16.02
N GLN A 449 37.85 -16.10 -16.88
CA GLN A 449 39.06 -15.43 -17.37
C GLN A 449 38.66 -14.26 -18.29
N PRO A 450 39.28 -13.08 -18.16
CA PRO A 450 39.19 -12.05 -19.18
C PRO A 450 39.87 -12.54 -20.47
N LEU A 451 39.20 -12.39 -21.62
CA LEU A 451 39.79 -12.69 -22.92
C LEU A 451 40.89 -11.65 -23.24
N HIS A 452 41.90 -12.06 -24.01
CA HIS A 452 42.84 -11.15 -24.67
C HIS A 452 42.46 -11.02 -26.15
N PRO A 453 41.45 -10.21 -26.48
CA PRO A 453 41.02 -10.05 -27.87
C PRO A 453 42.11 -9.41 -28.71
N GLU A 454 42.44 -10.05 -29.84
CA GLU A 454 43.28 -9.50 -30.89
C GLU A 454 42.60 -9.60 -32.26
N PRO A 455 42.84 -8.65 -33.19
CA PRO A 455 42.35 -8.76 -34.56
C PRO A 455 42.94 -10.00 -35.25
N THR A 456 42.10 -11.02 -35.45
CA THR A 456 42.50 -12.35 -35.93
C THR A 456 41.90 -12.65 -37.29
N SER A 457 42.74 -13.16 -38.20
CA SER A 457 42.30 -13.73 -39.48
C SER A 457 41.83 -15.17 -39.27
N ILE A 458 40.53 -15.43 -39.51
CA ILE A 458 39.97 -16.81 -39.45
C ILE A 458 40.64 -17.73 -40.48
N VAL A 459 41.02 -17.20 -41.64
CA VAL A 459 41.73 -17.94 -42.69
C VAL A 459 43.06 -18.47 -42.14
N GLU A 460 43.88 -17.59 -41.57
CA GLU A 460 45.19 -17.96 -41.03
C GLU A 460 45.07 -18.87 -39.80
N ALA A 461 44.03 -18.67 -38.98
CA ALA A 461 43.74 -19.51 -37.83
C ALA A 461 43.47 -20.96 -38.22
N VAL A 462 42.48 -21.18 -39.11
CA VAL A 462 42.09 -22.53 -39.52
C VAL A 462 43.18 -23.21 -40.35
N VAL A 463 43.86 -22.48 -41.24
CA VAL A 463 44.98 -23.04 -42.03
C VAL A 463 46.14 -23.44 -41.13
N GLY A 464 46.50 -22.60 -40.14
CA GLY A 464 47.56 -22.90 -39.17
C GLY A 464 47.28 -24.14 -38.32
N MET A 465 46.00 -24.45 -38.06
CA MET A 465 45.58 -25.64 -37.33
C MET A 465 45.60 -26.94 -38.15
N GLY A 466 45.71 -26.87 -39.48
CA GLY A 466 45.63 -28.02 -40.39
C GLY A 466 46.49 -29.23 -39.96
N PRO A 467 47.80 -29.07 -39.68
CA PRO A 467 48.66 -30.18 -39.24
C PRO A 467 48.21 -30.82 -37.92
N LEU A 468 47.71 -29.99 -36.99
CA LEU A 468 47.23 -30.43 -35.68
C LEU A 468 45.89 -31.19 -35.79
N LEU A 469 44.99 -30.72 -36.65
CA LEU A 469 43.72 -31.38 -36.96
C LEU A 469 43.94 -32.72 -37.64
N MET A 470 44.83 -32.80 -38.64
CA MET A 470 45.17 -34.07 -39.30
C MET A 470 45.71 -35.10 -38.30
N ARG A 471 46.60 -34.69 -37.39
CA ARG A 471 47.14 -35.58 -36.34
C ARG A 471 46.06 -36.06 -35.36
N THR A 472 45.08 -35.22 -35.04
CA THR A 472 44.08 -35.49 -33.98
C THR A 472 42.89 -36.32 -34.50
N LEU A 473 42.52 -36.12 -35.76
CA LEU A 473 41.40 -36.78 -36.42
C LEU A 473 41.79 -38.14 -37.03
N GLY A 474 43.07 -38.32 -37.38
CA GLY A 474 43.60 -39.56 -37.97
C GLY A 474 43.18 -39.74 -39.43
N ASP A 475 43.64 -40.84 -40.04
CA ASP A 475 43.48 -41.09 -41.49
C ASP A 475 42.06 -41.50 -41.91
N THR A 476 41.16 -41.75 -40.96
CA THR A 476 39.78 -42.23 -41.21
C THR A 476 38.77 -41.12 -41.47
N ILE A 477 39.15 -39.86 -41.22
CA ILE A 477 38.28 -38.69 -41.40
C ILE A 477 38.89 -37.77 -42.45
N ALA A 478 38.16 -37.56 -43.55
CA ALA A 478 38.55 -36.59 -44.56
C ALA A 478 38.20 -35.17 -44.09
N VAL A 479 39.18 -34.27 -44.03
CA VAL A 479 38.99 -32.87 -43.63
C VAL A 479 38.98 -31.98 -44.86
N THR A 480 37.89 -31.26 -45.07
CA THR A 480 37.77 -30.23 -46.12
C THR A 480 37.63 -28.87 -45.45
N VAL A 481 38.41 -27.90 -45.94
CA VAL A 481 38.37 -26.51 -45.48
C VAL A 481 37.89 -25.64 -46.63
N ASP A 482 36.77 -24.96 -46.45
CA ASP A 482 36.18 -24.06 -47.44
C ASP A 482 35.89 -22.68 -46.82
N ILE A 483 36.83 -21.76 -47.02
CA ILE A 483 36.80 -20.42 -46.43
C ILE A 483 36.69 -19.38 -47.55
N ALA A 484 35.81 -18.38 -47.37
CA ALA A 484 35.66 -17.31 -48.34
C ALA A 484 36.92 -16.43 -48.41
N GLU A 485 37.34 -16.06 -49.63
CA GLU A 485 38.64 -15.39 -49.89
C GLU A 485 38.77 -13.96 -49.32
N ASN A 486 37.70 -13.36 -48.78
CA ASN A 486 37.71 -11.98 -48.25
C ASN A 486 36.87 -11.84 -46.96
N LEU A 487 37.23 -12.58 -45.92
CA LEU A 487 36.61 -12.42 -44.60
C LEU A 487 37.22 -11.24 -43.83
N PRO A 488 36.41 -10.40 -43.16
CA PRO A 488 36.91 -9.39 -42.23
C PRO A 488 37.60 -10.05 -41.03
N LEU A 489 38.45 -9.29 -40.33
CA LEU A 489 39.08 -9.73 -39.10
C LEU A 489 38.01 -9.87 -38.00
N VAL A 490 38.23 -10.77 -37.06
CA VAL A 490 37.42 -10.89 -35.84
C VAL A 490 38.27 -10.51 -34.63
N GLU A 491 37.69 -9.85 -33.65
CA GLU A 491 38.39 -9.49 -32.41
C GLU A 491 38.17 -10.59 -31.37
N VAL A 492 39.11 -11.52 -31.29
CA VAL A 492 39.02 -12.72 -30.45
C VAL A 492 40.36 -13.08 -29.84
N ASP A 493 40.36 -13.83 -28.75
CA ASP A 493 41.56 -14.49 -28.26
C ASP A 493 41.91 -15.67 -29.18
N ARG A 494 43.04 -15.58 -29.88
CA ARG A 494 43.49 -16.59 -30.84
C ARG A 494 43.66 -17.97 -30.24
N ALA A 495 44.23 -18.08 -29.03
CA ALA A 495 44.41 -19.36 -28.37
C ALA A 495 43.05 -20.00 -28.00
N LYS A 496 42.06 -19.19 -27.61
CA LYS A 496 40.71 -19.69 -27.32
C LYS A 496 39.95 -20.09 -28.58
N LEU A 497 40.14 -19.37 -29.70
CA LEU A 497 39.61 -19.75 -31.01
C LEU A 497 40.16 -21.11 -31.47
N ASP A 498 41.48 -21.30 -31.41
CA ASP A 498 42.13 -22.55 -31.81
C ASP A 498 41.62 -23.73 -30.95
N ASN A 499 41.49 -23.51 -29.64
CA ASN A 499 40.90 -24.50 -28.74
C ASN A 499 39.42 -24.79 -29.04
N ALA A 500 38.65 -23.78 -29.44
CA ALA A 500 37.25 -23.96 -29.79
C ALA A 500 37.08 -24.83 -31.04
N VAL A 501 37.86 -24.56 -32.10
CA VAL A 501 37.87 -25.36 -33.33
C VAL A 501 38.34 -26.79 -33.04
N LEU A 502 39.38 -26.96 -32.22
CA LEU A 502 39.89 -28.28 -31.85
C LEU A 502 38.83 -29.09 -31.07
N ASN A 503 38.12 -28.47 -30.12
CA ASN A 503 37.06 -29.12 -29.37
C ASN A 503 35.89 -29.56 -30.26
N LEU A 504 35.50 -28.72 -31.23
CA LEU A 504 34.47 -29.08 -32.20
C LEU A 504 34.93 -30.24 -33.10
N ALA A 505 36.18 -30.22 -33.56
CA ALA A 505 36.75 -31.30 -34.36
C ALA A 505 36.86 -32.63 -33.59
N ILE A 506 37.26 -32.61 -32.32
CA ILE A 506 37.29 -33.82 -31.46
C ILE A 506 35.87 -34.37 -31.28
N ASN A 507 34.88 -33.51 -31.02
CA ASN A 507 33.49 -33.94 -30.90
C ASN A 507 32.97 -34.57 -32.20
N ALA A 508 33.31 -33.99 -33.35
CA ALA A 508 32.98 -34.53 -34.66
C ALA A 508 33.61 -35.91 -34.91
N ARG A 509 34.90 -36.09 -34.56
CA ARG A 509 35.56 -37.40 -34.66
C ARG A 509 34.85 -38.46 -33.83
N ASP A 510 34.55 -38.13 -32.58
CA ASP A 510 33.91 -39.08 -31.67
C ASP A 510 32.46 -39.41 -32.13
N ALA A 511 31.83 -38.52 -32.90
CA ALA A 511 30.55 -38.77 -33.57
C ALA A 511 30.68 -39.60 -34.87
N MET A 512 31.89 -39.82 -35.38
CA MET A 512 32.21 -40.56 -36.62
C MET A 512 33.13 -41.78 -36.35
N PRO A 513 32.71 -42.76 -35.52
CA PRO A 513 33.56 -43.91 -35.14
C PRO A 513 33.97 -44.81 -36.32
N SER A 514 33.22 -44.79 -37.42
CA SER A 514 33.50 -45.55 -38.64
C SER A 514 34.27 -44.74 -39.70
N GLY A 515 34.75 -43.55 -39.36
CA GLY A 515 35.25 -42.56 -40.32
C GLY A 515 34.13 -41.73 -40.94
N GLY A 516 34.51 -40.70 -41.70
CA GLY A 516 33.56 -39.76 -42.28
C GLY A 516 34.21 -38.51 -42.87
N HIS A 517 33.42 -37.46 -43.01
CA HIS A 517 33.89 -36.19 -43.57
C HIS A 517 33.65 -35.05 -42.58
N LEU A 518 34.71 -34.30 -42.28
CA LEU A 518 34.66 -33.06 -41.52
C LEU A 518 34.80 -31.87 -42.47
N LEU A 519 33.81 -31.00 -42.50
CA LEU A 519 33.82 -29.76 -43.28
C LEU A 519 33.99 -28.57 -42.33
N ILE A 520 35.00 -27.76 -42.55
CA ILE A 520 35.21 -26.48 -41.85
C ILE A 520 34.93 -25.35 -42.84
N GLU A 521 33.89 -24.58 -42.58
CA GLU A 521 33.45 -23.49 -43.45
C GLU A 521 33.52 -22.15 -42.73
N ALA A 522 33.96 -21.10 -43.43
CA ALA A 522 33.83 -19.74 -42.91
C ALA A 522 33.28 -18.77 -43.96
N ARG A 523 32.21 -18.04 -43.58
CA ARG A 523 31.45 -17.12 -44.44
C ARG A 523 31.07 -15.86 -43.67
N LEU A 524 30.93 -14.74 -44.38
CA LEU A 524 30.34 -13.52 -43.83
C LEU A 524 28.81 -13.70 -43.75
N SER A 525 28.23 -13.36 -42.61
CA SER A 525 26.80 -13.42 -42.34
C SER A 525 26.34 -12.07 -41.79
N SER A 526 25.58 -11.32 -42.58
CA SER A 526 24.86 -10.14 -42.07
C SER A 526 23.64 -10.61 -41.28
N SER A 527 23.35 -10.02 -40.12
CA SER A 527 22.20 -10.42 -39.26
C SER A 527 20.81 -10.26 -39.90
N ARG A 528 20.74 -9.82 -41.17
CA ARG A 528 19.49 -9.72 -41.93
C ARG A 528 19.25 -10.98 -42.76
N ALA A 529 18.47 -11.89 -42.18
CA ALA A 529 17.79 -13.02 -42.80
C ALA A 529 18.68 -14.16 -43.33
N ASP A 530 18.80 -15.24 -42.55
CA ASP A 530 18.37 -16.55 -43.05
C ASP A 530 17.99 -17.50 -41.91
N GLY A 531 16.88 -18.22 -42.11
CA GLY A 531 16.14 -18.90 -41.06
C GLY A 531 16.85 -20.13 -40.50
N ALA A 532 17.40 -20.01 -39.29
CA ALA A 532 17.43 -21.01 -38.23
C ALA A 532 18.29 -20.51 -37.04
N ILE A 533 17.88 -19.44 -36.36
CA ILE A 533 18.56 -18.98 -35.12
C ILE A 533 17.60 -19.16 -33.94
N ARG A 534 17.83 -20.21 -33.15
CA ARG A 534 17.39 -20.29 -31.75
C ARG A 534 18.64 -20.38 -30.87
N ALA A 535 19.27 -19.22 -30.62
CA ALA A 535 20.02 -18.92 -29.40
C ALA A 535 20.54 -17.47 -29.42
N LEU A 536 19.85 -16.61 -28.63
CA LEU A 536 20.23 -15.29 -28.12
C LEU A 536 20.20 -14.09 -29.10
N ASP A 537 19.74 -12.96 -28.54
CA ASP A 537 19.69 -11.60 -29.10
C ASP A 537 21.08 -11.13 -29.58
N LEU A 538 21.52 -11.58 -30.76
CA LEU A 538 22.66 -10.97 -31.43
C LEU A 538 22.26 -9.55 -31.89
N PRO A 539 23.01 -8.51 -31.50
CA PRO A 539 22.82 -7.16 -32.04
C PRO A 539 22.88 -7.13 -33.57
N GLU A 540 22.27 -6.11 -34.19
CA GLU A 540 22.45 -5.90 -35.63
C GLU A 540 23.94 -5.64 -35.95
N GLY A 541 24.51 -6.41 -36.88
CA GLY A 541 25.92 -6.33 -37.22
C GLY A 541 26.37 -7.37 -38.26
N ASP A 542 27.60 -7.19 -38.73
CA ASP A 542 28.29 -8.16 -39.58
C ASP A 542 29.00 -9.19 -38.70
N TYR A 543 28.76 -10.48 -38.97
CA TYR A 543 29.39 -11.58 -38.24
C TYR A 543 30.14 -12.49 -39.20
N VAL A 544 31.32 -12.94 -38.80
CA VAL A 544 31.98 -14.08 -39.45
C VAL A 544 31.44 -15.35 -38.83
N ARG A 545 30.77 -16.17 -39.65
CA ARG A 545 30.26 -17.48 -39.27
C ARG A 545 31.31 -18.55 -39.59
N LEU A 546 31.84 -19.19 -38.56
CA LEU A 546 32.74 -20.34 -38.65
C LEU A 546 31.97 -21.61 -38.27
N SER A 547 31.74 -22.47 -39.25
CA SER A 547 30.95 -23.70 -39.13
C SER A 547 31.85 -24.94 -39.18
N VAL A 548 31.59 -25.89 -38.29
CA VAL A 548 32.20 -27.23 -38.27
C VAL A 548 31.09 -28.25 -38.44
N THR A 549 31.11 -28.97 -39.56
CA THR A 549 30.09 -29.93 -39.96
C THR A 549 30.67 -31.33 -40.05
N ASP A 550 30.06 -32.26 -39.33
CA ASP A 550 30.39 -33.69 -39.38
C ASP A 550 29.28 -34.50 -40.05
N THR A 551 29.64 -35.67 -40.58
CA THR A 551 28.71 -36.66 -41.13
C THR A 551 28.46 -37.81 -40.15
N GLY A 552 28.50 -37.53 -38.85
CA GLY A 552 28.42 -38.52 -37.78
C GLY A 552 27.01 -38.96 -37.43
N VAL A 553 26.87 -39.55 -36.25
CA VAL A 553 25.60 -40.10 -35.75
C VAL A 553 24.52 -39.05 -35.45
N GLY A 554 24.90 -37.77 -35.38
CA GLY A 554 23.99 -36.66 -35.08
C GLY A 554 23.40 -36.71 -33.66
N ILE A 555 22.58 -35.70 -33.34
CA ILE A 555 22.05 -35.45 -31.99
C ILE A 555 20.52 -35.39 -32.04
N ALA A 556 19.85 -36.06 -31.10
CA ALA A 556 18.40 -36.04 -31.00
C ALA A 556 17.85 -34.66 -30.53
N PRO A 557 16.71 -34.19 -31.05
CA PRO A 557 16.16 -32.86 -30.74
C PRO A 557 15.96 -32.59 -29.25
N GLU A 558 15.68 -33.62 -28.46
CA GLU A 558 15.44 -33.52 -27.02
C GLU A 558 16.72 -33.21 -26.23
N LEU A 559 17.89 -33.50 -26.80
CA LEU A 559 19.19 -33.29 -26.18
C LEU A 559 19.79 -31.91 -26.54
N LEU A 560 19.35 -31.29 -27.64
CA LEU A 560 19.86 -29.99 -28.11
C LEU A 560 19.84 -28.88 -27.05
N PRO A 561 18.78 -28.71 -26.23
CA PRO A 561 18.74 -27.65 -25.21
C PRO A 561 19.78 -27.84 -24.10
N ARG A 562 20.27 -29.06 -23.92
CA ARG A 562 21.16 -29.46 -22.82
C ARG A 562 22.63 -29.56 -23.25
N LEU A 563 22.93 -29.44 -24.54
CA LEU A 563 24.30 -29.61 -25.08
C LEU A 563 25.32 -28.66 -24.47
N PHE A 564 24.88 -27.48 -24.03
CA PHE A 564 25.72 -26.45 -23.45
C PHE A 564 25.73 -26.48 -21.92
N GLU A 565 24.98 -27.42 -21.30
CA GLU A 565 25.03 -27.65 -19.85
C GLU A 565 26.42 -28.22 -19.48
N PRO A 566 27.10 -27.65 -18.46
CA PRO A 566 28.37 -28.20 -17.99
C PRO A 566 28.23 -29.65 -17.51
N PHE A 567 29.21 -30.48 -17.83
CA PHE A 567 29.27 -31.92 -17.51
C PHE A 567 28.22 -32.79 -18.22
N PHE A 568 27.41 -32.21 -19.11
CA PHE A 568 26.50 -33.00 -19.93
C PHE A 568 27.27 -33.77 -21.00
N THR A 569 27.12 -35.09 -21.02
CA THR A 569 27.72 -35.98 -22.02
C THR A 569 26.81 -37.17 -22.27
N THR A 570 26.77 -37.62 -23.53
CA THR A 570 26.11 -38.87 -23.94
C THR A 570 27.08 -40.05 -23.98
N LYS A 571 28.37 -39.82 -23.72
CA LYS A 571 29.43 -40.83 -23.75
C LYS A 571 29.50 -41.62 -22.43
N PRO A 572 30.02 -42.87 -22.44
CA PRO A 572 30.25 -43.66 -21.23
C PRO A 572 31.14 -42.93 -20.21
N LEU A 573 31.02 -43.33 -18.93
CA LEU A 573 31.80 -42.76 -17.83
C LEU A 573 33.31 -42.87 -18.11
N GLY A 574 34.01 -41.73 -18.22
CA GLY A 574 35.45 -41.66 -18.47
C GLY A 574 35.86 -41.32 -19.91
N GLU A 575 34.95 -41.35 -20.88
CA GLU A 575 35.23 -41.07 -22.30
C GLU A 575 34.82 -39.66 -22.76
N GLY A 576 34.29 -38.84 -21.86
CA GLY A 576 33.93 -37.45 -22.13
C GLY A 576 33.74 -36.63 -20.86
N THR A 577 34.35 -35.45 -20.82
CA THR A 577 34.29 -34.53 -19.67
C THR A 577 32.98 -33.74 -19.61
N GLY A 578 32.24 -33.65 -20.72
CA GLY A 578 31.05 -32.81 -20.85
C GLY A 578 31.33 -31.30 -20.73
N LEU A 579 32.60 -30.89 -20.82
CA LEU A 579 33.01 -29.48 -20.70
C LEU A 579 33.30 -28.81 -22.05
N GLY A 580 33.63 -29.59 -23.09
CA GLY A 580 34.07 -29.08 -24.39
C GLY A 580 33.11 -28.08 -25.02
N LEU A 581 31.83 -28.45 -25.18
CA LEU A 581 30.82 -27.58 -25.80
C LEU A 581 30.45 -26.38 -24.92
N ALA A 582 30.45 -26.55 -23.60
CA ALA A 582 30.22 -25.44 -22.66
C ALA A 582 31.34 -24.39 -22.74
N MET A 583 32.60 -24.81 -22.93
CA MET A 583 33.73 -23.90 -23.13
C MET A 583 33.64 -23.15 -24.46
N VAL A 584 33.25 -23.83 -25.54
CA VAL A 584 33.06 -23.19 -26.87
C VAL A 584 31.95 -22.14 -26.81
N TRP A 585 30.82 -22.46 -26.16
CA TRP A 585 29.72 -21.51 -25.97
C TRP A 585 30.13 -20.31 -25.10
N GLY A 586 30.89 -20.55 -24.02
CA GLY A 586 31.42 -19.50 -23.16
C GLY A 586 32.39 -18.57 -23.89
N PHE A 587 33.30 -19.12 -24.70
CA PHE A 587 34.20 -18.34 -25.57
C PHE A 587 33.42 -17.47 -26.57
N ALA A 588 32.44 -18.04 -27.27
CA ALA A 588 31.64 -17.32 -28.24
C ALA A 588 30.91 -16.13 -27.59
N SER A 589 30.27 -16.37 -26.44
CA SER A 589 29.53 -15.35 -25.69
C SER A 589 30.43 -14.24 -25.16
N GLN A 590 31.61 -14.58 -24.63
CA GLN A 590 32.59 -13.59 -24.14
C GLN A 590 33.20 -12.76 -25.28
N SER A 591 33.28 -13.31 -26.48
CA SER A 591 33.77 -12.62 -27.68
C SER A 591 32.69 -11.76 -28.37
N GLY A 592 31.54 -11.51 -27.71
CA GLY A 592 30.42 -10.75 -28.30
C GLY A 592 29.65 -11.49 -29.39
N GLY A 593 29.83 -12.81 -29.47
CA GLY A 593 29.24 -13.70 -30.46
C GLY A 593 28.27 -14.72 -29.87
N THR A 594 27.89 -15.72 -30.66
CA THR A 594 27.06 -16.86 -30.19
C THR A 594 27.47 -18.16 -30.87
N LEU A 595 26.98 -19.29 -30.34
CA LEU A 595 27.15 -20.62 -30.91
C LEU A 595 25.77 -21.19 -31.25
N SER A 596 25.57 -21.58 -32.51
CA SER A 596 24.35 -22.26 -32.97
C SER A 596 24.65 -23.70 -33.39
N VAL A 597 23.66 -24.58 -33.25
CA VAL A 597 23.77 -25.99 -33.63
C VAL A 597 22.56 -26.41 -34.49
N VAL A 598 22.84 -27.15 -35.56
CA VAL A 598 21.84 -27.86 -36.36
C VAL A 598 22.28 -29.32 -36.41
N SER A 599 21.41 -30.23 -35.99
CA SER A 599 21.70 -31.67 -36.04
C SER A 599 20.42 -32.48 -36.04
N ALA A 600 20.46 -33.63 -36.71
CA ALA A 600 19.43 -34.65 -36.67
C ALA A 600 20.08 -36.04 -36.56
N PRO A 601 19.43 -37.02 -35.89
CA PRO A 601 19.96 -38.37 -35.78
C PRO A 601 20.23 -39.00 -37.17
N GLY A 602 21.46 -39.44 -37.39
CA GLY A 602 21.92 -40.06 -38.64
C GLY A 602 22.32 -39.10 -39.77
N GLU A 603 22.16 -37.79 -39.59
CA GLU A 603 22.52 -36.76 -40.60
C GLU A 603 23.77 -35.96 -40.22
N GLY A 604 24.36 -36.23 -39.05
CA GLY A 604 25.50 -35.50 -38.52
C GLY A 604 25.13 -34.22 -37.76
N SER A 605 26.13 -33.42 -37.41
CA SER A 605 25.95 -32.16 -36.70
C SER A 605 26.71 -31.02 -37.35
N THR A 606 26.13 -29.82 -37.31
CA THR A 606 26.77 -28.56 -37.72
C THR A 606 26.75 -27.59 -36.56
N PHE A 607 27.93 -27.25 -36.05
CA PHE A 607 28.13 -26.22 -35.03
C PHE A 607 28.67 -24.96 -35.71
N SER A 608 28.04 -23.81 -35.47
CA SER A 608 28.43 -22.53 -36.09
C SER A 608 28.69 -21.47 -35.02
N LEU A 609 29.94 -21.01 -34.96
CA LEU A 609 30.39 -19.87 -34.19
C LEU A 609 30.10 -18.59 -34.99
N HIS A 610 29.40 -17.62 -34.40
CA HIS A 610 29.16 -16.31 -35.00
C HIS A 610 29.98 -15.28 -34.23
N LEU A 611 31.00 -14.73 -34.87
CA LEU A 611 31.95 -13.80 -34.25
C LEU A 611 31.81 -12.41 -34.88
N PRO A 612 31.78 -11.32 -34.09
CA PRO A 612 31.62 -9.97 -34.63
C PRO A 612 32.79 -9.59 -35.54
N ALA A 613 32.47 -9.09 -36.73
CA ALA A 613 33.44 -8.63 -37.71
C ALA A 613 33.97 -7.23 -37.36
N VAL A 614 35.25 -7.00 -37.57
CA VAL A 614 35.92 -5.71 -37.38
C VAL A 614 36.53 -5.24 -38.69
N ALA A 615 36.30 -3.98 -39.05
CA ALA A 615 36.89 -3.37 -40.24
C ALA A 615 38.42 -3.29 -40.06
N ALA A 616 39.16 -3.91 -40.97
CA ALA A 616 40.59 -4.14 -40.82
C ALA A 616 41.42 -2.84 -40.75
N ALA A 617 42.10 -2.62 -39.63
CA ALA A 617 43.38 -1.93 -39.63
C ALA A 617 44.47 -2.99 -39.83
N SER A 618 45.25 -2.85 -40.90
CA SER A 618 46.32 -3.77 -41.31
C SER A 618 47.33 -3.99 -40.17
N ALA A 619 47.36 -5.21 -39.61
CA ALA A 619 48.44 -5.66 -38.75
C ALA A 619 49.53 -6.31 -39.61
N ALA A 620 50.75 -5.77 -39.52
CA ALA A 620 51.92 -6.29 -40.21
C ALA A 620 52.39 -7.61 -39.56
N ALA A 621 52.69 -8.61 -40.39
CA ALA A 621 53.21 -9.91 -39.96
C ALA A 621 54.60 -9.80 -39.28
N PRO A 622 54.89 -10.58 -38.21
CA PRO A 622 56.23 -10.66 -37.66
C PRO A 622 57.13 -11.52 -38.56
N ALA A 623 58.31 -11.00 -38.87
CA ALA A 623 59.33 -11.67 -39.67
C ALA A 623 60.00 -12.83 -38.91
N THR A 624 60.07 -13.99 -39.54
CA THR A 624 60.81 -15.19 -39.08
C THR A 624 62.32 -14.92 -39.07
N ARG A 625 63.00 -15.09 -37.92
CA ARG A 625 64.47 -14.92 -37.80
C ARG A 625 65.17 -16.28 -37.63
N ALA A 626 66.31 -16.44 -38.29
CA ALA A 626 67.12 -17.66 -38.37
C ALA A 626 67.94 -17.95 -37.09
N PRO A 627 68.34 -19.21 -36.81
CA PRO A 627 69.08 -19.59 -35.60
C PRO A 627 70.61 -19.53 -35.75
N ARG A 628 71.32 -19.11 -34.67
CA ARG A 628 72.75 -19.38 -34.31
C ARG A 628 73.22 -18.45 -33.15
N PRO A 629 74.24 -18.79 -32.33
CA PRO A 629 74.55 -20.07 -31.68
C PRO A 629 74.53 -19.98 -30.12
N SER A 630 74.20 -21.12 -29.51
CA SER A 630 74.31 -21.57 -28.11
C SER A 630 75.26 -20.81 -27.16
N ALA A 631 74.71 -20.36 -26.02
CA ALA A 631 75.42 -19.87 -24.84
C ALA A 631 75.84 -21.02 -23.88
N ALA A 632 76.28 -22.16 -24.42
CA ALA A 632 76.78 -23.29 -23.62
C ALA A 632 77.96 -22.85 -22.73
N GLY A 633 77.87 -23.10 -21.43
CA GLY A 633 78.89 -22.77 -20.42
C GLY A 633 78.54 -21.63 -19.45
N SER A 634 77.36 -21.01 -19.56
CA SER A 634 76.92 -19.97 -18.61
C SER A 634 76.45 -20.56 -17.27
N THR A 635 76.63 -19.81 -16.18
CA THR A 635 76.14 -20.22 -14.84
C THR A 635 74.71 -19.74 -14.63
N VAL A 636 73.80 -20.65 -14.26
CA VAL A 636 72.37 -20.39 -14.02
C VAL A 636 72.08 -20.58 -12.54
N LEU A 637 71.41 -19.60 -11.91
CA LEU A 637 70.85 -19.78 -10.57
C LEU A 637 69.40 -20.27 -10.70
N LEU A 638 69.13 -21.49 -10.23
CA LEU A 638 67.80 -22.10 -10.19
C LEU A 638 67.22 -22.00 -8.78
N VAL A 639 66.05 -21.38 -8.65
CA VAL A 639 65.34 -21.17 -7.38
C VAL A 639 63.97 -21.83 -7.46
N GLU A 640 63.79 -22.90 -6.70
CA GLU A 640 62.59 -23.74 -6.75
C GLU A 640 62.44 -24.41 -5.38
N ASP A 641 61.26 -24.34 -4.75
CA ASP A 641 61.05 -24.87 -3.40
C ASP A 641 60.86 -26.39 -3.42
N ASP A 642 60.19 -26.94 -4.45
CA ASP A 642 60.00 -28.38 -4.59
C ASP A 642 61.31 -29.08 -4.98
N ALA A 643 61.80 -29.97 -4.12
CA ALA A 643 63.07 -30.65 -4.32
C ALA A 643 63.10 -31.57 -5.55
N LEU A 644 61.97 -32.14 -5.95
CA LEU A 644 61.87 -33.02 -7.13
C LEU A 644 61.83 -32.19 -8.41
N VAL A 645 61.05 -31.11 -8.43
CA VAL A 645 61.00 -30.18 -9.57
C VAL A 645 62.37 -29.54 -9.79
N ARG A 646 63.02 -29.09 -8.71
CA ARG A 646 64.36 -28.51 -8.76
C ARG A 646 65.40 -29.48 -9.34
N ALA A 647 65.37 -30.75 -8.91
CA ALA A 647 66.29 -31.77 -9.41
C ALA A 647 66.07 -32.07 -10.91
N VAL A 648 64.82 -32.08 -11.38
CA VAL A 648 64.49 -32.27 -12.80
C VAL A 648 65.01 -31.10 -13.64
N LEU A 649 64.74 -29.86 -13.22
CA LEU A 649 65.19 -28.65 -13.93
C LEU A 649 66.71 -28.51 -13.92
N ALA A 650 67.36 -28.78 -12.80
CA ALA A 650 68.83 -28.77 -12.71
C ALA A 650 69.46 -29.75 -13.69
N ARG A 651 68.87 -30.95 -13.85
CA ARG A 651 69.33 -31.94 -14.82
C ARG A 651 69.10 -31.51 -16.26
N GLN A 652 67.92 -30.97 -16.60
CA GLN A 652 67.63 -30.46 -17.95
C GLN A 652 68.60 -29.32 -18.33
N LEU A 653 68.82 -28.36 -17.43
CA LEU A 653 69.77 -27.26 -17.64
C LEU A 653 71.22 -27.77 -17.79
N GLY A 654 71.62 -28.77 -17.00
CA GLY A 654 72.91 -29.45 -17.13
C GLY A 654 73.09 -30.15 -18.49
N GLY A 655 72.04 -30.82 -18.98
CA GLY A 655 72.02 -31.43 -20.32
C GLY A 655 72.14 -30.42 -21.46
N LEU A 656 71.64 -29.19 -21.26
CA LEU A 656 71.82 -28.05 -22.18
C LEU A 656 73.20 -27.38 -22.07
N GLY A 657 74.08 -27.84 -21.17
CA GLY A 657 75.45 -27.34 -21.01
C GLY A 657 75.60 -26.13 -20.09
N TYR A 658 74.62 -25.86 -19.21
CA TYR A 658 74.72 -24.80 -18.19
C TYR A 658 75.31 -25.33 -16.87
N THR A 659 76.04 -24.47 -16.15
CA THR A 659 76.44 -24.77 -14.77
C THR A 659 75.35 -24.30 -13.82
N VAL A 660 74.66 -25.23 -13.16
CA VAL A 660 73.50 -24.90 -12.30
C VAL A 660 73.93 -24.68 -10.85
N VAL A 661 73.45 -23.58 -10.27
CA VAL A 661 73.53 -23.27 -8.84
C VAL A 661 72.11 -23.36 -8.29
N GLU A 662 71.88 -24.22 -7.31
CA GLU A 662 70.54 -24.48 -6.79
C GLU A 662 70.29 -23.73 -5.48
N ALA A 663 69.13 -23.08 -5.38
CA ALA A 663 68.59 -22.51 -4.15
C ALA A 663 67.15 -23.02 -3.94
N SER A 664 66.78 -23.26 -2.68
CA SER A 664 65.42 -23.71 -2.33
C SER A 664 64.54 -22.60 -1.78
N THR A 665 65.08 -21.39 -1.60
CA THR A 665 64.36 -20.23 -1.05
C THR A 665 64.91 -18.91 -1.62
N ALA A 666 64.07 -17.88 -1.69
CA ALA A 666 64.46 -16.56 -2.17
C ALA A 666 65.61 -15.90 -1.36
N PRO A 667 65.66 -15.95 -0.01
CA PRO A 667 66.79 -15.38 0.75
C PRO A 667 68.12 -16.07 0.46
N GLN A 668 68.11 -17.40 0.28
CA GLN A 668 69.29 -18.15 -0.11
C GLN A 668 69.79 -17.73 -1.50
N ALA A 669 68.86 -17.55 -2.45
CA ALA A 669 69.17 -17.08 -3.79
C ALA A 669 69.81 -15.68 -3.80
N LEU A 670 69.29 -14.74 -3.00
CA LEU A 670 69.87 -13.39 -2.88
C LEU A 670 71.31 -13.44 -2.32
N SER A 671 71.55 -14.21 -1.25
CA SER A 671 72.90 -14.38 -0.70
C SER A 671 73.86 -14.97 -1.73
N MET A 672 73.41 -15.95 -2.53
CA MET A 672 74.23 -16.55 -3.59
C MET A 672 74.53 -15.56 -4.72
N LEU A 673 73.58 -14.66 -5.07
CA LEU A 673 73.80 -13.61 -6.08
C LEU A 673 74.83 -12.56 -5.65
N GLU A 674 74.93 -12.29 -4.35
CA GLU A 674 75.96 -11.40 -3.78
C GLU A 674 77.36 -12.03 -3.84
N ASP A 675 77.46 -13.32 -3.50
CA ASP A 675 78.74 -14.05 -3.45
C ASP A 675 79.25 -14.49 -4.83
N ARG A 676 78.36 -14.61 -5.83
CA ARG A 676 78.67 -15.17 -7.15
C ARG A 676 78.37 -14.21 -8.30
N PRO A 677 79.33 -13.35 -8.69
CA PRO A 677 79.15 -12.44 -9.82
C PRO A 677 79.08 -13.18 -11.17
N ASP A 678 79.51 -14.43 -11.24
CA ASP A 678 79.54 -15.27 -12.44
C ASP A 678 78.16 -15.81 -12.87
N ILE A 679 77.13 -15.68 -12.03
CA ILE A 679 75.74 -16.04 -12.40
C ILE A 679 75.27 -15.14 -13.54
N ALA A 680 74.89 -15.76 -14.66
CA ALA A 680 74.51 -15.09 -15.90
C ALA A 680 72.99 -14.92 -16.06
N ILE A 681 72.18 -15.77 -15.43
CA ILE A 681 70.71 -15.73 -15.46
C ILE A 681 70.14 -16.38 -14.21
N VAL A 682 68.98 -15.87 -13.75
CA VAL A 682 68.21 -16.46 -12.65
C VAL A 682 66.95 -17.11 -13.23
N ILE A 683 66.67 -18.34 -12.83
CA ILE A 683 65.41 -19.03 -13.08
C ILE A 683 64.74 -19.22 -11.73
N THR A 684 63.52 -18.72 -11.54
CA THR A 684 62.82 -18.79 -10.25
C THR A 684 61.39 -19.26 -10.43
N ASP A 685 60.88 -20.11 -9.54
CA ASP A 685 59.42 -20.29 -9.42
C ASP A 685 58.79 -18.97 -8.98
N PHE A 686 57.65 -18.62 -9.58
CA PHE A 686 56.88 -17.44 -9.28
C PHE A 686 56.24 -17.50 -7.88
N ALA A 687 55.71 -18.66 -7.50
CA ALA A 687 54.90 -18.84 -6.29
C ALA A 687 55.64 -19.66 -5.23
N MET A 688 56.71 -19.09 -4.66
CA MET A 688 57.48 -19.77 -3.60
C MET A 688 56.92 -19.48 -2.19
N PRO A 689 56.81 -20.50 -1.32
CA PRO A 689 56.52 -20.32 0.10
C PRO A 689 57.72 -19.70 0.85
N GLY A 690 57.44 -18.88 1.87
CA GLY A 690 58.48 -18.25 2.70
C GLY A 690 58.45 -16.72 2.78
N GLY A 691 57.36 -16.08 2.32
CA GLY A 691 57.11 -14.65 2.49
C GLY A 691 57.73 -13.73 1.44
N MET A 692 58.45 -14.29 0.45
CA MET A 692 58.96 -13.56 -0.72
C MET A 692 58.69 -14.40 -1.97
N SER A 693 57.91 -13.86 -2.90
CA SER A 693 57.59 -14.46 -4.20
C SER A 693 58.78 -14.43 -5.16
N GLY A 694 58.73 -15.23 -6.23
CA GLY A 694 59.74 -15.21 -7.29
C GLY A 694 59.85 -13.86 -8.00
N ARG A 695 58.74 -13.11 -8.09
CA ARG A 695 58.75 -11.75 -8.62
C ARG A 695 59.49 -10.79 -7.69
N GLU A 696 59.19 -10.82 -6.39
CA GLU A 696 59.89 -9.98 -5.42
C GLU A 696 61.39 -10.32 -5.37
N LEU A 697 61.76 -11.60 -5.49
CA LEU A 697 63.16 -12.02 -5.66
C LEU A 697 63.80 -11.41 -6.91
N ALA A 698 63.11 -11.47 -8.06
CA ALA A 698 63.60 -10.91 -9.32
C ALA A 698 63.81 -9.39 -9.21
N ASP A 699 62.87 -8.68 -8.61
CA ASP A 699 62.95 -7.22 -8.41
C ASP A 699 64.12 -6.86 -7.47
N HIS A 700 64.32 -7.61 -6.38
CA HIS A 700 65.48 -7.43 -5.48
C HIS A 700 66.82 -7.74 -6.16
N ALA A 701 66.90 -8.84 -6.91
CA ALA A 701 68.10 -9.22 -7.64
C ALA A 701 68.49 -8.16 -8.68
N ARG A 702 67.49 -7.58 -9.36
CA ARG A 702 67.70 -6.54 -10.38
C ARG A 702 67.95 -5.15 -9.79
N ALA A 703 67.49 -4.86 -8.58
CA ALA A 703 67.89 -3.64 -7.87
C ALA A 703 69.41 -3.57 -7.67
N THR A 704 70.05 -4.72 -7.41
CA THR A 704 71.50 -4.85 -7.25
C THR A 704 72.23 -5.07 -8.58
N ARG A 705 71.62 -5.80 -9.53
CA ARG A 705 72.17 -6.10 -10.86
C ARG A 705 71.15 -5.78 -11.98
N PRO A 706 71.03 -4.52 -12.42
CA PRO A 706 69.95 -4.07 -13.33
C PRO A 706 69.85 -4.81 -14.66
N SER A 707 70.99 -5.31 -15.17
CA SER A 707 71.11 -6.05 -16.43
C SER A 707 71.04 -7.58 -16.29
N LEU A 708 70.75 -8.11 -15.09
CA LEU A 708 70.63 -9.55 -14.86
C LEU A 708 69.33 -10.08 -15.49
N PRO A 709 69.41 -11.02 -16.45
CA PRO A 709 68.24 -11.70 -16.99
C PRO A 709 67.56 -12.57 -15.92
N VAL A 710 66.23 -12.54 -15.88
CA VAL A 710 65.45 -13.41 -14.99
C VAL A 710 64.34 -14.10 -15.78
N LEU A 711 64.28 -15.43 -15.68
CA LEU A 711 63.19 -16.26 -16.19
C LEU A 711 62.32 -16.70 -15.02
N CYS A 712 61.09 -16.20 -14.97
CA CYS A 712 60.13 -16.63 -13.96
C CYS A 712 59.32 -17.81 -14.49
N VAL A 713 59.26 -18.88 -13.72
CA VAL A 713 58.56 -20.10 -14.09
C VAL A 713 57.29 -20.21 -13.25
N SER A 714 56.13 -20.40 -13.85
CA SER A 714 54.88 -20.55 -13.08
C SER A 714 54.03 -21.71 -13.62
N GLY A 715 53.36 -22.44 -12.72
CA GLY A 715 52.27 -23.34 -13.07
C GLY A 715 50.95 -22.64 -13.44
N TYR A 716 50.94 -21.31 -13.37
CA TYR A 716 49.79 -20.46 -13.60
C TYR A 716 50.10 -19.42 -14.69
N THR A 717 49.63 -19.68 -15.91
CA THR A 717 49.84 -18.81 -17.08
C THR A 717 49.28 -17.39 -16.91
N GLU A 718 48.33 -17.16 -16.01
CA GLU A 718 47.72 -15.85 -15.75
C GLU A 718 48.59 -14.92 -14.90
N GLU A 719 49.39 -15.46 -13.95
CA GLU A 719 50.37 -14.66 -13.18
C GLU A 719 51.44 -14.07 -14.10
N MET A 720 51.76 -14.82 -15.17
CA MET A 720 52.65 -14.38 -16.24
C MET A 720 52.00 -13.28 -17.10
N LEU A 721 50.69 -13.39 -17.41
CA LEU A 721 49.94 -12.44 -18.26
C LEU A 721 49.60 -11.12 -17.55
N LEU A 722 49.20 -11.18 -16.27
CA LEU A 722 48.91 -10.00 -15.44
C LEU A 722 50.13 -9.08 -15.29
N HIS A 723 51.33 -9.67 -15.26
CA HIS A 723 52.58 -8.93 -15.12
C HIS A 723 53.33 -8.75 -16.45
N ALA A 724 52.86 -9.36 -17.56
CA ALA A 724 53.52 -9.30 -18.87
C ALA A 724 53.66 -7.87 -19.41
N GLY A 725 52.64 -7.02 -19.17
CA GLY A 725 52.65 -5.61 -19.57
C GLY A 725 53.59 -4.72 -18.75
N GLU A 726 54.08 -5.19 -17.60
CA GLU A 726 54.93 -4.46 -16.65
C GLU A 726 56.37 -5.02 -16.57
N LEU A 727 56.73 -5.96 -17.45
CA LEU A 727 58.08 -6.52 -17.50
C LEU A 727 59.04 -5.51 -18.13
N GLY A 728 59.84 -4.86 -17.29
CA GLY A 728 61.00 -4.09 -17.75
C GLY A 728 62.02 -5.00 -18.46
N SER A 729 62.71 -4.47 -19.48
CA SER A 729 63.69 -5.19 -20.32
C SER A 729 64.58 -6.15 -19.53
N GLY A 730 64.58 -7.46 -19.87
CA GLY A 730 65.41 -8.49 -19.23
C GLY A 730 64.68 -9.47 -18.31
N MET A 731 63.35 -9.46 -18.26
CA MET A 731 62.55 -10.52 -17.61
C MET A 731 61.60 -11.19 -18.60
N ASP A 732 61.48 -12.51 -18.54
CA ASP A 732 60.49 -13.28 -19.31
C ASP A 732 59.90 -14.39 -18.43
N PHE A 733 58.84 -15.04 -18.91
CA PHE A 733 58.15 -16.11 -18.21
C PHE A 733 58.13 -17.43 -18.99
N LEU A 734 58.03 -18.55 -18.27
CA LEU A 734 57.77 -19.87 -18.82
C LEU A 734 56.70 -20.64 -18.02
N ALA A 735 55.73 -21.23 -18.72
CA ALA A 735 54.60 -21.92 -18.09
C ALA A 735 54.87 -23.41 -17.87
N LYS A 736 54.65 -23.93 -16.65
CA LYS A 736 54.70 -25.36 -16.32
C LYS A 736 53.39 -26.08 -16.76
N PRO A 737 53.47 -27.32 -17.26
CA PRO A 737 54.68 -28.05 -17.66
C PRO A 737 55.23 -27.53 -19.00
N PHE A 738 56.55 -27.56 -19.15
CA PHE A 738 57.27 -27.18 -20.36
C PHE A 738 58.28 -28.25 -20.75
N THR A 739 58.64 -28.28 -22.04
CA THR A 739 59.66 -29.20 -22.57
C THR A 739 61.07 -28.60 -22.47
N ALA A 740 62.11 -29.45 -22.52
CA ALA A 740 63.49 -29.00 -22.59
C ALA A 740 63.77 -28.05 -23.79
N GLU A 741 63.10 -28.26 -24.92
CA GLU A 741 63.18 -27.39 -26.10
C GLU A 741 62.61 -25.98 -25.83
N GLN A 742 61.46 -25.91 -25.16
CA GLN A 742 60.84 -24.63 -24.78
C GLN A 742 61.69 -23.85 -23.77
N LEU A 743 62.27 -24.55 -22.79
CA LEU A 743 63.22 -23.97 -21.85
C LEU A 743 64.46 -23.44 -22.57
N SER A 744 65.07 -24.23 -23.45
CA SER A 744 66.25 -23.83 -24.23
C SER A 744 65.96 -22.58 -25.08
N ALA A 745 64.85 -22.57 -25.81
CA ALA A 745 64.46 -21.44 -26.65
C ALA A 745 64.21 -20.15 -25.85
N GLN A 746 63.72 -20.25 -24.61
CA GLN A 746 63.54 -19.10 -23.73
C GLN A 746 64.86 -18.56 -23.19
N LEU A 747 65.75 -19.45 -22.76
CA LEU A 747 67.07 -19.07 -22.25
C LEU A 747 67.94 -18.42 -23.33
N GLU A 748 67.88 -18.93 -24.56
CA GLU A 748 68.57 -18.33 -25.70
C GLU A 748 68.08 -16.91 -25.99
N ARG A 749 66.76 -16.64 -25.87
CA ARG A 749 66.21 -15.30 -26.04
C ARG A 749 66.70 -14.33 -24.96
N LEU A 750 66.68 -14.75 -23.70
CA LEU A 750 67.09 -13.90 -22.57
C LEU A 750 68.60 -13.62 -22.54
N LEU A 751 69.42 -14.61 -22.90
CA LEU A 751 70.89 -14.47 -22.93
C LEU A 751 71.40 -13.82 -24.24
N GLY A 752 70.62 -13.87 -25.32
CA GLY A 752 70.97 -13.35 -26.65
C GLY A 752 70.79 -11.84 -26.84
N GLY A 753 70.09 -11.16 -25.91
CA GLY A 753 69.98 -9.71 -25.84
C GLY A 753 69.29 -9.02 -27.03
N ASP A 754 67.95 -8.89 -26.99
CA ASP A 754 67.21 -7.90 -27.78
C ASP A 754 66.39 -7.01 -26.81
N SER A 755 66.79 -5.73 -26.66
CA SER A 755 65.88 -4.70 -26.12
C SER A 755 64.96 -4.23 -27.25
N PRO A 756 63.63 -4.16 -27.08
CA PRO A 756 62.76 -3.56 -28.08
C PRO A 756 63.10 -2.07 -28.19
N GLY A 757 63.47 -1.65 -29.41
CA GLY A 757 63.90 -0.30 -29.71
C GLY A 757 62.84 0.75 -29.36
N THR A 758 63.27 1.79 -28.66
CA THR A 758 62.61 3.08 -28.56
C THR A 758 62.39 3.65 -29.96
N ALA A 759 61.16 3.60 -30.46
CA ALA A 759 60.75 4.39 -31.62
C ALA A 759 60.54 5.85 -31.18
N THR A 760 61.57 6.66 -31.37
CA THR A 760 61.46 8.12 -31.41
C THR A 760 60.91 8.57 -32.76
N ALA A 761 59.83 9.38 -32.70
CA ALA A 761 59.19 10.22 -33.73
C ALA A 761 58.43 9.51 -34.87
#